data_AF-A0A0W0ZI08-F1
#
_entry.id   AF-A0A0W0ZI08-F1
#
_cell.length_a   1.000
_cell.length_b   1.000
_cell.length_c   1.000
_cell.angle_alpha   90.00
_cell.angle_beta   90.00
_cell.angle_gamma   90.00
#
_symmetry.space_group_name_H-M   'P 1'
#
loop_
_entity.id
_entity.type
_entity.pdbx_description
1 polymer ?
#
loop_
_entity_poly.entity_id
_entity_poly.type
_entity_poly.pdbx_seq_one_letter_code
_entity_poly.pdbx_strand_id
1 'polypeptide(L)'
;MLTEAILQEAITTLSSFNGKTKKDPNFNQYKKGIEDQLIGFIIHCKKLPLSQQLEYIAKEMHDIPGNKENMSAKIEDSSGKNRTWTLMFALAALAIERKHDLAPGHPEIAPIDKLLSGLSNGWVNKFASIRLGLKLNNDAINNLLEGMKGWIQKYDIKQDKESTHEVLLALYAAACALEQKLASSSMVPERFPPLMLDIKNLIANKFNELKQQLNQESRLDKAPTPVSGALMPLLPKNEVLYRQFKEQLVLLKIQQEQIQQKIHDFSQEKLDRLNELQLLVNAHEINEKNKMSQFWKKYDTSEKFNQLMADLNVPQQERPSWQQYFNYQHGSYLQQAAATFWTGNWGPSTKWGGIASDTISLTVLIGKSDAVIKPLQDISTQIKKQKSTDDKKSYRLIAEIEKELKNLADLKKVTLDSLGEHLHSIMEHKKTNTLEKINSDIEEFKRNLEKQKVMVKSLKEIHEKIETLKNNVDCPEVEKAFALFLNEAINTISYTKAPFPSDLPTAEKFIALDKSLTRATDNVQGLQLSLNHMVEASTEQAKSMQKESVIQLVTQFVESKENTLGHTLLSIFSSSYRTLFDALKSTLEEKSPEIKFNKMKAVLGITDKPSQKKEIAGQFKKLKEKAEETLSDKIPVYGNNS
;
A
#
# COMPACT_ATOMS: atom_id res chain seq x y z
N MET A 1 6.57 -8.72 26.10
CA MET A 1 7.42 -9.58 25.27
C MET A 1 7.89 -10.78 26.08
N LEU A 2 7.73 -11.99 25.53
CA LEU A 2 8.13 -13.33 26.03
C LEU A 2 8.89 -13.39 27.36
N THR A 3 8.17 -13.75 28.43
CA THR A 3 8.75 -13.96 29.77
C THR A 3 9.33 -15.36 29.93
N GLU A 4 10.17 -15.55 30.97
CA GLU A 4 10.69 -16.85 31.36
C GLU A 4 9.60 -17.91 31.53
N ALA A 5 8.49 -17.54 32.17
CA ALA A 5 7.37 -18.43 32.45
C ALA A 5 6.74 -18.94 31.15
N ILE A 6 6.51 -18.04 30.19
CA ILE A 6 5.97 -18.39 28.86
C ILE A 6 6.94 -19.30 28.10
N LEU A 7 8.24 -19.03 28.15
CA LEU A 7 9.26 -19.85 27.50
C LEU A 7 9.30 -21.27 28.11
N GLN A 8 9.15 -21.39 29.43
CA GLN A 8 9.09 -22.67 30.12
C GLN A 8 7.80 -23.46 29.83
N GLU A 9 6.67 -22.76 29.69
CA GLU A 9 5.40 -23.36 29.26
C GLU A 9 5.48 -23.83 27.80
N ALA A 10 6.13 -23.07 26.93
CA ALA A 10 6.41 -23.47 25.55
C ALA A 10 7.28 -24.73 25.49
N ILE A 11 8.32 -24.84 26.33
CA ILE A 11 9.12 -26.08 26.45
C ILE A 11 8.23 -27.26 26.83
N THR A 12 7.36 -27.08 27.82
CA THR A 12 6.46 -28.14 28.30
C THR A 12 5.48 -28.57 27.22
N THR A 13 4.88 -27.61 26.53
CA THR A 13 3.92 -27.83 25.43
C THR A 13 4.57 -28.55 24.24
N LEU A 14 5.75 -28.11 23.81
CA LEU A 14 6.47 -28.70 22.68
C LEU A 14 7.08 -30.07 23.00
N SER A 15 7.33 -30.35 24.28
CA SER A 15 7.91 -31.63 24.69
C SER A 15 6.89 -32.76 24.80
N SER A 16 5.59 -32.52 24.58
CA SER A 16 4.53 -33.50 24.82
C SER A 16 3.48 -33.53 23.70
N PHE A 17 3.32 -34.69 23.04
CA PHE A 17 2.32 -34.90 22.00
C PHE A 17 1.69 -36.29 22.11
N ASN A 18 0.36 -36.37 22.21
CA ASN A 18 -0.42 -37.62 22.29
C ASN A 18 0.15 -38.64 23.31
N GLY A 19 0.51 -38.17 24.51
CA GLY A 19 1.06 -39.01 25.58
C GLY A 19 2.53 -39.40 25.42
N LYS A 20 3.19 -39.00 24.32
CA LYS A 20 4.64 -39.16 24.14
C LYS A 20 5.37 -37.90 24.58
N THR A 21 6.41 -38.07 25.38
CA THR A 21 7.28 -36.97 25.81
C THR A 21 8.68 -37.08 25.23
N LYS A 22 9.21 -35.97 24.71
CA LYS A 22 10.59 -35.86 24.22
C LYS A 22 11.15 -34.49 24.59
N LYS A 23 12.16 -34.48 25.45
CA LYS A 23 12.88 -33.25 25.82
C LYS A 23 14.00 -32.99 24.83
N ASP A 24 13.96 -31.85 24.16
CA ASP A 24 15.07 -31.39 23.31
C ASP A 24 16.20 -30.84 24.19
N PRO A 25 17.44 -31.34 24.06
CA PRO A 25 18.56 -30.81 24.83
C PRO A 25 18.91 -29.35 24.50
N ASN A 26 18.46 -28.84 23.34
CA ASN A 26 18.85 -27.52 22.85
C ASN A 26 17.89 -26.39 23.25
N PHE A 27 16.84 -26.64 24.03
CA PHE A 27 15.90 -25.59 24.43
C PHE A 27 16.57 -24.37 25.07
N ASN A 28 17.63 -24.57 25.87
CA ASN A 28 18.40 -23.47 26.44
C ASN A 28 19.10 -22.62 25.37
N GLN A 29 19.54 -23.22 24.26
CA GLN A 29 20.16 -22.49 23.15
C GLN A 29 19.11 -21.71 22.36
N TYR A 30 17.92 -22.28 22.16
CA TYR A 30 16.81 -21.57 21.48
C TYR A 30 16.40 -20.35 22.29
N LYS A 31 16.25 -20.53 23.60
CA LYS A 31 15.96 -19.45 24.54
C LYS A 31 17.00 -18.34 24.45
N LYS A 32 18.29 -18.68 24.48
CA LYS A 32 19.38 -17.72 24.32
C LYS A 32 19.30 -16.96 22.98
N GLY A 33 18.99 -17.64 21.88
CA GLY A 33 18.79 -16.98 20.58
C GLY A 33 17.60 -16.00 20.56
N ILE A 34 16.55 -16.28 21.33
CA ILE A 34 15.41 -15.38 21.49
C ILE A 34 15.80 -14.15 22.33
N GLU A 35 16.38 -14.40 23.50
CA GLU A 35 16.74 -13.36 24.48
C GLU A 35 17.85 -12.43 23.97
N ASP A 36 18.93 -12.99 23.42
CA ASP A 36 20.11 -12.22 23.03
C ASP A 36 19.91 -11.50 21.69
N GLN A 37 19.07 -12.02 20.79
CA GLN A 37 18.99 -11.53 19.40
C GLN A 37 17.57 -11.14 18.99
N LEU A 38 16.60 -12.06 19.04
CA LEU A 38 15.27 -11.81 18.47
C LEU A 38 14.54 -10.66 19.19
N ILE A 39 14.57 -10.63 20.53
CA ILE A 39 13.92 -9.57 21.32
C ILE A 39 14.51 -8.20 20.97
N GLY A 40 15.83 -8.08 21.03
CA GLY A 40 16.54 -6.84 20.68
C GLY A 40 16.28 -6.39 19.24
N PHE A 41 16.20 -7.35 18.31
CA PHE A 41 15.89 -7.08 16.91
C PHE A 41 14.49 -6.50 16.72
N ILE A 42 13.46 -7.10 17.32
CA ILE A 42 12.08 -6.61 17.20
C ILE A 42 11.92 -5.22 17.84
N ILE A 43 12.55 -5.00 19.01
CA ILE A 43 12.59 -3.67 19.65
C ILE A 43 13.29 -2.64 18.74
N HIS A 44 14.38 -3.03 18.06
CA HIS A 44 15.03 -2.16 17.09
C HIS A 44 14.12 -1.87 15.88
N CYS A 45 13.47 -2.89 15.33
CA CYS A 45 12.55 -2.75 14.21
C CYS A 45 11.40 -1.78 14.52
N LYS A 46 10.86 -1.82 15.75
CA LYS A 46 9.81 -0.88 16.19
C LYS A 46 10.23 0.59 16.09
N LYS A 47 11.53 0.90 16.22
CA LYS A 47 12.07 2.26 16.15
C LYS A 47 12.22 2.78 14.72
N LEU A 48 12.17 1.90 13.72
CA LEU A 48 12.22 2.28 12.31
C LEU A 48 10.88 2.88 11.86
N PRO A 49 10.86 3.72 10.80
CA PRO A 49 9.62 4.17 10.20
C PRO A 49 8.69 3.00 9.86
N LEU A 50 7.39 3.09 10.20
CA LEU A 50 6.41 1.99 10.00
C LEU A 50 6.38 1.43 8.56
N SER A 51 6.70 2.25 7.55
CA SER A 51 6.77 1.82 6.14
C SER A 51 7.98 0.95 5.81
N GLN A 52 9.02 0.95 6.64
CA GLN A 52 10.28 0.24 6.39
C GLN A 52 10.42 -1.04 7.22
N GLN A 53 9.56 -1.26 8.24
CA GLN A 53 9.77 -2.33 9.23
C GLN A 53 9.71 -3.74 8.63
N LEU A 54 8.68 -4.05 7.82
CA LEU A 54 8.55 -5.37 7.21
C LEU A 54 9.62 -5.64 6.15
N GLU A 55 9.97 -4.63 5.35
CA GLU A 55 11.05 -4.72 4.35
C GLU A 55 12.41 -4.97 5.03
N TYR A 56 12.68 -4.24 6.11
CA TYR A 56 13.87 -4.43 6.92
C TYR A 56 13.94 -5.83 7.50
N ILE A 57 12.84 -6.36 8.07
CA ILE A 57 12.80 -7.74 8.56
C ILE A 57 13.05 -8.74 7.43
N ALA A 58 12.39 -8.59 6.28
CA ALA A 58 12.58 -9.49 5.15
C ALA A 58 14.05 -9.53 4.69
N LYS A 59 14.73 -8.37 4.67
CA LYS A 59 16.15 -8.25 4.32
C LYS A 59 17.06 -8.88 5.37
N GLU A 60 16.86 -8.58 6.64
CA GLU A 60 17.72 -9.04 7.73
C GLU A 60 17.55 -10.53 8.05
N MET A 61 16.37 -11.09 7.78
CA MET A 61 16.07 -12.51 7.97
C MET A 61 16.43 -13.38 6.76
N HIS A 62 16.85 -12.78 5.63
CA HIS A 62 17.27 -13.52 4.46
C HIS A 62 18.67 -14.11 4.65
N ASP A 63 18.84 -15.44 4.55
CA ASP A 63 20.19 -16.01 4.54
C ASP A 63 21.00 -15.54 3.34
N ILE A 64 22.12 -14.90 3.62
CA ILE A 64 23.15 -14.58 2.65
C ILE A 64 24.37 -15.44 3.00
N PRO A 65 24.69 -16.47 2.20
CA PRO A 65 25.83 -17.34 2.47
C PRO A 65 27.13 -16.55 2.67
N GLY A 66 27.78 -16.72 3.83
CA GLY A 66 29.04 -16.04 4.16
C GLY A 66 28.91 -14.67 4.84
N ASN A 67 27.70 -14.11 4.95
CA ASN A 67 27.45 -12.89 5.71
C ASN A 67 27.12 -13.23 7.17
N LYS A 68 27.93 -12.77 8.12
CA LYS A 68 27.72 -12.98 9.57
C LYS A 68 27.03 -11.80 10.27
N GLU A 69 26.74 -10.73 9.55
CA GLU A 69 26.29 -9.47 10.16
C GLU A 69 24.76 -9.32 10.17
N ASN A 70 24.04 -10.03 9.31
CA ASN A 70 22.59 -9.97 9.25
C ASN A 70 21.94 -10.67 10.46
N MET A 71 20.69 -10.31 10.77
CA MET A 71 19.98 -10.88 11.91
C MET A 71 19.81 -12.41 11.82
N SER A 72 19.63 -12.94 10.61
CA SER A 72 19.57 -14.39 10.40
C SER A 72 20.79 -15.13 10.96
N ALA A 73 22.01 -14.69 10.62
CA ALA A 73 23.24 -15.30 11.08
C ALA A 73 23.46 -15.10 12.59
N LYS A 74 23.07 -13.95 13.15
CA LYS A 74 23.18 -13.67 14.59
C LYS A 74 22.30 -14.59 15.44
N ILE A 75 21.05 -14.81 15.02
CA ILE A 75 20.14 -15.76 15.67
C ILE A 75 20.70 -17.19 15.53
N GLU A 76 21.23 -17.55 14.35
CA GLU A 76 21.84 -18.86 14.13
C GLU A 76 23.05 -19.10 15.05
N ASP A 77 23.95 -18.13 15.20
CA ASP A 77 25.12 -18.24 16.07
C ASP A 77 24.73 -18.35 17.55
N SER A 78 23.80 -17.50 18.01
CA SER A 78 23.36 -17.47 19.41
C SER A 78 22.53 -18.70 19.80
N SER A 79 21.93 -19.39 18.82
CA SER A 79 21.12 -20.60 19.02
C SER A 79 21.84 -21.92 18.79
N GLY A 80 23.17 -21.92 18.71
CA GLY A 80 23.94 -23.14 18.47
C GLY A 80 23.67 -23.75 17.10
N LYS A 81 23.52 -22.90 16.06
CA LYS A 81 23.20 -23.27 14.68
C LYS A 81 21.78 -23.80 14.46
N ASN A 82 20.83 -23.39 15.30
CA ASN A 82 19.44 -23.85 15.26
C ASN A 82 18.43 -22.73 15.02
N ARG A 83 18.71 -21.83 14.08
CA ARG A 83 17.86 -20.66 13.78
C ARG A 83 16.38 -21.02 13.55
N THR A 84 16.09 -21.96 12.65
CA THR A 84 14.71 -22.34 12.32
C THR A 84 13.97 -22.85 13.55
N TRP A 85 14.60 -23.72 14.35
CA TRP A 85 14.01 -24.23 15.58
C TRP A 85 13.81 -23.12 16.63
N THR A 86 14.75 -22.18 16.72
CA THR A 86 14.63 -21.02 17.60
C THR A 86 13.43 -20.15 17.27
N LEU A 87 13.19 -19.90 15.98
CA LEU A 87 12.04 -19.11 15.52
C LEU A 87 10.71 -19.87 15.66
N MET A 88 10.72 -21.20 15.48
CA MET A 88 9.54 -22.03 15.77
C MET A 88 9.24 -22.11 17.27
N PHE A 89 10.27 -22.10 18.12
CA PHE A 89 10.12 -22.00 19.56
C PHE A 89 9.54 -20.64 19.97
N ALA A 90 10.05 -19.54 19.39
CA ALA A 90 9.50 -18.21 19.59
C ALA A 90 8.03 -18.11 19.14
N LEU A 91 7.69 -18.72 18.00
CA LEU A 91 6.31 -18.78 17.50
C LEU A 91 5.38 -19.50 18.49
N ALA A 92 5.81 -20.63 19.06
CA ALA A 92 5.04 -21.35 20.07
C ALA A 92 4.83 -20.49 21.33
N ALA A 93 5.90 -19.84 21.79
CA ALA A 93 5.87 -18.98 22.96
C ALA A 93 4.93 -17.78 22.77
N LEU A 94 4.96 -17.13 21.60
CA LEU A 94 4.05 -16.03 21.25
C LEU A 94 2.59 -16.48 21.18
N ALA A 95 2.34 -17.68 20.64
CA ALA A 95 0.99 -18.24 20.56
C ALA A 95 0.43 -18.57 21.97
N ILE A 96 1.28 -19.05 22.88
CA ILE A 96 0.91 -19.31 24.29
C ILE A 96 0.63 -17.99 25.02
N GLU A 97 1.52 -17.01 24.92
CA GLU A 97 1.34 -15.66 25.49
C GLU A 97 0.01 -15.08 25.01
N ARG A 98 -0.22 -15.09 23.69
CA ARG A 98 -1.49 -14.62 23.11
C ARG A 98 -2.68 -15.39 23.64
N LYS A 99 -2.59 -16.72 23.77
CA LYS A 99 -3.71 -17.54 24.26
C LYS A 99 -4.10 -17.19 25.70
N HIS A 100 -3.14 -16.82 26.56
CA HIS A 100 -3.41 -16.42 27.94
C HIS A 100 -4.19 -15.09 28.02
N ASP A 101 -3.97 -14.20 27.06
CA ASP A 101 -4.64 -12.89 27.00
C ASP A 101 -6.05 -12.95 26.42
N LEU A 102 -6.47 -14.10 25.90
CA LEU A 102 -7.76 -14.28 25.24
C LEU A 102 -8.83 -14.85 26.17
N ALA A 103 -10.05 -14.30 26.08
CA ALA A 103 -11.21 -14.84 26.78
C ALA A 103 -11.54 -16.29 26.33
N PRO A 104 -12.07 -17.15 27.22
CA PRO A 104 -12.50 -18.49 26.84
C PRO A 104 -13.46 -18.48 25.65
N GLY A 105 -13.19 -19.30 24.63
CA GLY A 105 -14.00 -19.38 23.41
C GLY A 105 -13.65 -18.34 22.33
N HIS A 106 -12.62 -17.50 22.53
CA HIS A 106 -12.18 -16.55 21.50
C HIS A 106 -11.82 -17.26 20.18
N PRO A 107 -12.17 -16.70 19.01
CA PRO A 107 -11.99 -17.35 17.71
C PRO A 107 -10.52 -17.69 17.36
N GLU A 108 -9.55 -16.97 17.95
CA GLU A 108 -8.11 -17.23 17.79
C GLU A 108 -7.64 -18.52 18.50
N ILE A 109 -8.33 -19.01 19.54
CA ILE A 109 -7.85 -20.11 20.39
C ILE A 109 -7.74 -21.42 19.61
N ALA A 110 -8.77 -21.82 18.87
CA ALA A 110 -8.75 -23.09 18.13
C ALA A 110 -7.62 -23.14 17.05
N PRO A 111 -7.39 -22.07 16.27
CA PRO A 111 -6.20 -21.99 15.41
C PRO A 111 -4.86 -22.05 16.16
N ILE A 112 -4.73 -21.36 17.30
CA ILE A 112 -3.54 -21.43 18.16
C ILE A 112 -3.30 -22.87 18.64
N ASP A 113 -4.34 -23.57 19.08
CA ASP A 113 -4.24 -24.97 19.51
C ASP A 113 -3.81 -25.89 18.37
N LYS A 114 -4.32 -25.65 17.17
CA LYS A 114 -3.89 -26.38 15.96
C LYS A 114 -2.41 -26.13 15.65
N LEU A 115 -1.95 -24.89 15.74
CA LEU A 115 -0.55 -24.50 15.59
C LEU A 115 0.34 -25.22 16.60
N LEU A 116 0.02 -25.11 17.89
CA LEU A 116 0.80 -25.71 18.99
C LEU A 116 0.82 -27.24 18.89
N SER A 117 -0.29 -27.85 18.50
CA SER A 117 -0.38 -29.29 18.22
C SER A 117 0.54 -29.71 17.06
N GLY A 118 0.57 -28.92 15.97
CA GLY A 118 1.48 -29.15 14.85
C GLY A 118 2.95 -29.05 15.24
N LEU A 119 3.32 -28.01 16.00
CA LEU A 119 4.69 -27.81 16.49
C LEU A 119 5.13 -28.91 17.46
N SER A 120 4.27 -29.28 18.41
CA SER A 120 4.57 -30.36 19.36
C SER A 120 4.70 -31.72 18.67
N ASN A 121 3.81 -32.05 17.73
CA ASN A 121 3.94 -33.25 16.89
C ASN A 121 5.30 -33.27 16.16
N GLY A 122 5.67 -32.14 15.54
CA GLY A 122 6.93 -31.99 14.84
C GLY A 122 8.16 -32.10 15.75
N TRP A 123 8.11 -31.62 16.98
CA TRP A 123 9.21 -31.74 17.95
C TRP A 123 9.39 -33.18 18.46
N VAL A 124 8.28 -33.80 18.87
CA VAL A 124 8.25 -35.15 19.44
C VAL A 124 8.54 -36.21 18.38
N ASN A 125 7.82 -36.18 17.26
CA ASN A 125 7.89 -37.19 16.21
C ASN A 125 8.86 -36.84 15.06
N LYS A 126 9.51 -35.68 15.12
CA LYS A 126 10.36 -35.08 14.06
C LYS A 126 9.55 -34.65 12.84
N PHE A 127 9.84 -33.46 12.30
CA PHE A 127 9.25 -33.00 11.03
C PHE A 127 9.69 -33.85 9.82
N ALA A 128 10.88 -34.46 9.89
CA ALA A 128 11.38 -35.46 8.95
C ALA A 128 12.09 -36.59 9.69
N SER A 129 11.88 -37.85 9.27
CA SER A 129 12.53 -39.02 9.88
C SER A 129 13.32 -39.82 8.83
N ILE A 130 14.51 -40.32 9.20
CA ILE A 130 15.48 -40.97 8.29
C ILE A 130 15.35 -42.50 8.26
N ARG A 131 14.47 -43.14 9.05
CA ARG A 131 14.39 -44.60 9.06
C ARG A 131 13.65 -45.15 7.84
N LEU A 132 14.42 -45.75 6.91
CA LEU A 132 13.97 -46.59 5.78
C LEU A 132 13.02 -45.88 4.78
N GLY A 133 13.37 -44.64 4.42
CA GLY A 133 12.59 -43.77 3.53
C GLY A 133 12.28 -42.46 4.25
N LEU A 134 12.82 -41.34 3.74
CA LEU A 134 12.61 -40.01 4.31
C LEU A 134 11.13 -39.61 4.16
N LYS A 135 10.32 -39.90 5.17
CA LYS A 135 8.91 -39.48 5.23
C LYS A 135 8.78 -38.20 6.04
N LEU A 136 8.26 -37.14 5.39
CA LEU A 136 7.88 -35.90 6.05
C LEU A 136 6.63 -36.12 6.91
N ASN A 137 6.60 -35.48 8.07
CA ASN A 137 5.43 -35.44 8.93
C ASN A 137 4.45 -34.39 8.39
N ASN A 138 3.74 -34.74 7.32
CA ASN A 138 2.80 -33.85 6.64
C ASN A 138 1.71 -33.33 7.58
N ASP A 139 1.29 -34.11 8.57
CA ASP A 139 0.28 -33.70 9.54
C ASP A 139 0.80 -32.59 10.48
N ALA A 140 2.05 -32.72 10.95
CA ALA A 140 2.69 -31.67 11.74
C ALA A 140 2.84 -30.36 10.94
N ILE A 141 3.32 -30.45 9.70
CA ILE A 141 3.53 -29.28 8.83
C ILE A 141 2.19 -28.64 8.42
N ASN A 142 1.18 -29.46 8.08
CA ASN A 142 -0.17 -28.98 7.79
C ASN A 142 -0.77 -28.24 8.98
N ASN A 143 -0.72 -28.83 10.18
CA ASN A 143 -1.30 -28.21 11.37
C ASN A 143 -0.56 -26.93 11.78
N LEU A 144 0.77 -26.90 11.61
CA LEU A 144 1.57 -25.69 11.75
C LEU A 144 1.07 -24.58 10.80
N LEU A 145 1.07 -24.83 9.49
CA LEU A 145 0.75 -23.81 8.49
C LEU A 145 -0.73 -23.37 8.54
N GLU A 146 -1.66 -24.31 8.63
CA GLU A 146 -3.09 -24.01 8.76
C GLU A 146 -3.43 -23.34 10.09
N GLY A 147 -2.73 -23.73 11.17
CA GLY A 147 -2.83 -23.09 12.48
C GLY A 147 -2.36 -21.63 12.42
N MET A 148 -1.18 -21.37 11.83
CA MET A 148 -0.69 -20.00 11.58
C MET A 148 -1.69 -19.20 10.73
N LYS A 149 -2.11 -19.72 9.57
CA LYS A 149 -3.05 -19.05 8.68
C LYS A 149 -4.35 -18.70 9.39
N GLY A 150 -4.96 -19.67 10.05
CA GLY A 150 -6.22 -19.48 10.78
C GLY A 150 -6.09 -18.53 11.96
N TRP A 151 -4.94 -18.51 12.64
CA TRP A 151 -4.67 -17.59 13.73
C TRP A 151 -4.58 -16.15 13.21
N ILE A 152 -3.74 -15.89 12.20
CA ILE A 152 -3.56 -14.54 11.66
C ILE A 152 -4.85 -13.98 11.04
N GLN A 153 -5.65 -14.81 10.37
CA GLN A 153 -6.94 -14.38 9.82
C GLN A 153 -7.90 -13.84 10.89
N LYS A 154 -7.84 -14.43 12.10
CA LYS A 154 -8.71 -14.09 13.22
C LYS A 154 -8.06 -13.17 14.25
N TYR A 155 -6.80 -12.77 14.00
CA TYR A 155 -6.02 -11.96 14.91
C TYR A 155 -6.66 -10.59 15.14
N ASP A 156 -7.02 -10.31 16.40
CA ASP A 156 -7.60 -9.05 16.82
C ASP A 156 -6.52 -8.00 17.13
N ILE A 157 -6.34 -7.08 16.19
CA ILE A 157 -5.40 -5.97 16.27
C ILE A 157 -5.81 -4.84 17.23
N LYS A 158 -7.01 -4.91 17.82
CA LYS A 158 -7.54 -3.87 18.72
C LYS A 158 -7.17 -4.08 20.18
N GLN A 159 -6.72 -5.27 20.55
CA GLN A 159 -6.15 -5.54 21.86
C GLN A 159 -4.72 -4.99 21.92
N ASP A 160 -4.30 -4.48 23.10
CA ASP A 160 -2.99 -3.89 23.41
C ASP A 160 -2.07 -3.66 22.20
N LYS A 161 -2.03 -2.41 21.72
CA LYS A 161 -1.38 -2.05 20.45
C LYS A 161 0.11 -2.28 20.47
N GLU A 162 0.74 -2.14 21.64
CA GLU A 162 2.18 -2.27 21.75
C GLU A 162 2.62 -3.74 21.66
N SER A 163 1.94 -4.64 22.36
CA SER A 163 2.17 -6.08 22.22
C SER A 163 1.76 -6.58 20.84
N THR A 164 0.66 -6.06 20.27
CA THR A 164 0.23 -6.40 18.91
C THR A 164 1.27 -6.05 17.85
N HIS A 165 1.96 -4.90 18.00
CA HIS A 165 3.04 -4.50 17.11
C HIS A 165 4.22 -5.47 17.17
N GLU A 166 4.67 -5.81 18.37
CA GLU A 166 5.78 -6.74 18.61
C GLU A 166 5.48 -8.14 18.05
N VAL A 167 4.28 -8.64 18.35
CA VAL A 167 3.83 -9.97 17.93
C VAL A 167 3.79 -10.06 16.40
N LEU A 168 3.22 -9.07 15.69
CA LEU A 168 3.16 -9.09 14.23
C LEU A 168 4.56 -9.04 13.58
N LEU A 169 5.49 -8.24 14.13
CA LEU A 169 6.87 -8.20 13.63
C LEU A 169 7.59 -9.54 13.85
N ALA A 170 7.44 -10.15 15.03
CA ALA A 170 8.05 -11.42 15.36
C ALA A 170 7.47 -12.58 14.52
N LEU A 171 6.15 -12.58 14.29
CA LEU A 171 5.47 -13.51 13.38
C LEU A 171 5.98 -13.39 11.95
N TYR A 172 6.18 -12.17 11.47
CA TYR A 172 6.72 -11.91 10.14
C TYR A 172 8.16 -12.43 10.01
N ALA A 173 9.01 -12.23 11.03
CA ALA A 173 10.36 -12.78 11.07
C ALA A 173 10.38 -14.32 11.04
N ALA A 174 9.51 -14.98 11.81
CA ALA A 174 9.36 -16.43 11.81
C ALA A 174 8.86 -16.95 10.45
N ALA A 175 7.91 -16.23 9.83
CA ALA A 175 7.38 -16.55 8.50
C ALA A 175 8.47 -16.48 7.41
N CYS A 176 9.32 -15.43 7.40
CA CYS A 176 10.43 -15.30 6.46
C CYS A 176 11.41 -16.48 6.56
N ALA A 177 11.78 -16.90 7.77
CA ALA A 177 12.70 -18.02 7.96
C ALA A 177 12.08 -19.37 7.56
N LEU A 178 10.77 -19.55 7.81
CA LEU A 178 10.06 -20.77 7.43
C LEU A 178 9.89 -20.87 5.92
N GLU A 179 9.55 -19.77 5.25
CA GLU A 179 9.50 -19.65 3.79
C GLU A 179 10.83 -20.06 3.15
N GLN A 180 11.94 -19.51 3.64
CA GLN A 180 13.27 -19.87 3.15
C GLN A 180 13.59 -21.35 3.36
N LYS A 181 13.26 -21.91 4.53
CA LYS A 181 13.50 -23.32 4.83
C LYS A 181 12.69 -24.24 3.92
N LEU A 182 11.41 -23.91 3.68
CA LEU A 182 10.53 -24.66 2.79
C LEU A 182 10.99 -24.57 1.34
N ALA A 183 11.42 -23.40 0.87
CA ALA A 183 11.93 -23.20 -0.47
C ALA A 183 13.26 -23.93 -0.73
N SER A 184 14.12 -24.06 0.29
CA SER A 184 15.43 -24.72 0.18
C SER A 184 15.37 -26.25 0.16
N SER A 185 14.23 -26.87 0.45
CA SER A 185 14.12 -28.32 0.62
C SER A 185 13.37 -28.97 -0.56
N SER A 186 14.06 -29.80 -1.33
CA SER A 186 13.49 -30.56 -2.46
C SER A 186 12.44 -31.60 -2.06
N MET A 187 12.27 -31.86 -0.77
CA MET A 187 11.34 -32.87 -0.26
C MET A 187 9.98 -32.29 0.12
N VAL A 188 9.86 -30.96 0.20
CA VAL A 188 8.64 -30.27 0.63
C VAL A 188 7.56 -30.38 -0.46
N PRO A 189 6.35 -30.87 -0.12
CA PRO A 189 5.23 -30.89 -1.06
C PRO A 189 4.95 -29.51 -1.70
N GLU A 190 4.68 -29.50 -3.02
CA GLU A 190 4.47 -28.28 -3.82
C GLU A 190 3.38 -27.33 -3.27
N ARG A 191 2.46 -27.84 -2.45
CA ARG A 191 1.40 -27.04 -1.83
C ARG A 191 1.87 -26.10 -0.71
N PHE A 192 3.03 -26.37 -0.10
CA PHE A 192 3.48 -25.63 1.10
C PHE A 192 4.13 -24.27 0.81
N PRO A 193 4.97 -24.10 -0.22
CA PRO A 193 5.52 -22.78 -0.54
C PRO A 193 4.44 -21.72 -0.85
N PRO A 194 3.40 -22.00 -1.66
CA PRO A 194 2.30 -21.06 -1.88
C PRO A 194 1.54 -20.72 -0.59
N LEU A 195 1.25 -21.72 0.25
CA LEU A 195 0.55 -21.51 1.52
C LEU A 195 1.36 -20.62 2.50
N MET A 196 2.69 -20.74 2.49
CA MET A 196 3.57 -19.92 3.31
C MET A 196 3.60 -18.47 2.81
N LEU A 197 3.62 -18.26 1.49
CA LEU A 197 3.51 -16.93 0.90
C LEU A 197 2.19 -16.26 1.30
N ASP A 198 1.07 -16.98 1.27
CA ASP A 198 -0.23 -16.50 1.74
C ASP A 198 -0.19 -16.05 3.21
N ILE A 199 0.40 -16.86 4.09
CA ILE A 199 0.53 -16.54 5.53
C ILE A 199 1.35 -15.26 5.72
N LYS A 200 2.47 -15.12 4.99
CA LYS A 200 3.32 -13.93 5.05
C LYS A 200 2.55 -12.66 4.63
N ASN A 201 1.77 -12.76 3.56
CA ASN A 201 0.91 -11.67 3.08
C ASN A 201 -0.20 -11.31 4.07
N LEU A 202 -0.81 -12.30 4.74
CA LEU A 202 -1.80 -12.07 5.78
C LEU A 202 -1.22 -11.30 6.98
N ILE A 203 0.00 -11.65 7.42
CA ILE A 203 0.69 -10.94 8.51
C ILE A 203 0.98 -9.50 8.08
N ALA A 204 1.47 -9.29 6.85
CA ALA A 204 1.72 -7.95 6.32
C ALA A 204 0.46 -7.09 6.26
N ASN A 205 -0.68 -7.68 5.87
CA ASN A 205 -1.97 -6.99 5.87
C ASN A 205 -2.40 -6.57 7.28
N LYS A 206 -2.30 -7.47 8.27
CA LYS A 206 -2.60 -7.15 9.68
C LYS A 206 -1.69 -6.06 10.23
N PHE A 207 -0.41 -6.09 9.87
CA PHE A 207 0.54 -5.04 10.23
C PHE A 207 0.17 -3.68 9.60
N ASN A 208 -0.26 -3.68 8.34
CA ASN A 208 -0.74 -2.46 7.67
C ASN A 208 -2.02 -1.91 8.32
N GLU A 209 -2.94 -2.77 8.75
CA GLU A 209 -4.12 -2.36 9.54
C GLU A 209 -3.70 -1.72 10.88
N LEU A 210 -2.75 -2.30 11.62
CA LEU A 210 -2.22 -1.73 12.86
C LEU A 210 -1.52 -0.37 12.62
N LYS A 211 -0.69 -0.28 11.58
CA LYS A 211 -0.04 0.97 11.14
C LYS A 211 -1.08 2.05 10.89
N GLN A 212 -2.23 1.73 10.31
CA GLN A 212 -3.30 2.70 10.10
C GLN A 212 -3.87 3.22 11.43
N GLN A 213 -4.10 2.35 12.42
CA GLN A 213 -4.59 2.75 13.74
C GLN A 213 -3.60 3.62 14.51
N LEU A 214 -2.31 3.23 14.56
CA LEU A 214 -1.26 3.99 15.26
C LEU A 214 -1.08 5.39 14.67
N ASN A 215 -1.22 5.53 13.35
CA ASN A 215 -1.15 6.84 12.67
C ASN A 215 -2.39 7.71 12.90
N GLN A 216 -3.55 7.12 13.21
CA GLN A 216 -4.78 7.85 13.53
C GLN A 216 -4.72 8.44 14.95
N GLU A 217 -4.17 7.72 15.92
CA GLU A 217 -4.02 8.20 17.31
C GLU A 217 -2.98 9.31 17.47
N SER A 218 -1.86 9.24 16.76
CA SER A 218 -0.85 10.33 16.77
C SER A 218 -1.38 11.69 16.28
N ARG A 219 -2.57 11.71 15.67
CA ARG A 219 -3.26 12.92 15.22
C ARG A 219 -4.33 13.41 16.20
N LEU A 220 -4.86 12.53 17.05
CA LEU A 220 -5.85 12.87 18.07
C LEU A 220 -5.20 13.59 19.25
N ASP A 221 -3.93 13.30 19.58
CA ASP A 221 -3.17 14.00 20.64
C ASP A 221 -2.76 15.44 20.29
N LYS A 222 -3.11 15.94 19.10
CA LYS A 222 -2.87 17.33 18.65
C LYS A 222 -4.13 18.05 18.18
N ALA A 223 -5.30 17.46 18.31
CA ALA A 223 -6.56 18.09 17.90
C ALA A 223 -7.22 18.79 19.11
N PRO A 224 -7.66 20.05 18.98
CA PRO A 224 -8.52 20.68 19.98
C PRO A 224 -9.86 19.93 20.08
N THR A 225 -10.46 19.97 21.27
CA THR A 225 -11.76 19.42 21.68
C THR A 225 -12.90 19.55 20.64
N PRO A 226 -13.90 18.64 20.68
CA PRO A 226 -14.68 18.23 19.53
C PRO A 226 -15.80 19.21 19.16
N VAL A 227 -15.83 19.60 17.87
CA VAL A 227 -16.97 20.28 17.25
C VAL A 227 -17.96 19.23 16.73
N SER A 228 -19.16 19.22 17.31
CA SER A 228 -20.43 18.67 16.82
C SER A 228 -20.41 17.74 15.59
N GLY A 229 -20.37 16.43 15.85
CA GLY A 229 -21.33 15.41 15.40
C GLY A 229 -21.53 15.06 13.91
N ALA A 230 -21.46 16.00 12.96
CA ALA A 230 -21.96 15.76 11.60
C ALA A 230 -20.87 15.76 10.50
N LEU A 231 -19.68 16.30 10.77
CA LEU A 231 -18.61 16.43 9.76
C LEU A 231 -17.32 15.64 10.10
N MET A 232 -17.24 15.08 11.30
CA MET A 232 -16.11 14.26 11.76
C MET A 232 -15.95 12.85 11.13
N PRO A 233 -16.98 12.16 10.58
CA PRO A 233 -16.77 10.80 10.06
C PRO A 233 -16.14 10.75 8.66
N LEU A 234 -16.03 11.88 7.94
CA LEU A 234 -15.68 11.91 6.50
C LEU A 234 -14.16 11.99 6.21
N LEU A 235 -13.34 12.20 7.24
CA LEU A 235 -11.89 12.42 7.12
C LEU A 235 -11.01 11.16 7.20
N PRO A 236 -11.28 10.14 8.06
CA PRO A 236 -10.33 9.04 8.28
C PRO A 236 -10.19 8.08 7.09
N LYS A 237 -11.26 7.79 6.34
CA LYS A 237 -11.28 6.74 5.30
C LYS A 237 -10.60 7.17 4.01
N ASN A 238 -10.83 8.41 3.57
CA ASN A 238 -10.28 8.95 2.34
C ASN A 238 -8.73 8.99 2.37
N GLU A 239 -8.14 9.29 3.53
CA GLU A 239 -6.68 9.33 3.67
C GLU A 239 -6.03 7.95 3.78
N VAL A 240 -6.74 6.98 4.38
CA VAL A 240 -6.34 5.57 4.39
C VAL A 240 -6.33 5.00 2.97
N LEU A 241 -7.38 5.24 2.19
CA LEU A 241 -7.49 4.79 0.80
C LEU A 241 -6.48 5.49 -0.12
N TYR A 242 -6.23 6.79 0.09
CA TYR A 242 -5.16 7.52 -0.58
C TYR A 242 -3.78 6.90 -0.33
N ARG A 243 -3.49 6.54 0.92
CA ARG A 243 -2.21 5.91 1.30
C ARG A 243 -2.09 4.50 0.72
N GLN A 244 -3.17 3.72 0.78
CA GLN A 244 -3.22 2.39 0.19
C GLN A 244 -2.97 2.43 -1.32
N PHE A 245 -3.60 3.36 -2.04
CA PHE A 245 -3.35 3.57 -3.46
C PHE A 245 -1.89 3.96 -3.75
N LYS A 246 -1.32 4.86 -2.93
CA LYS A 246 0.11 5.24 -3.04
C LYS A 246 1.05 4.05 -2.80
N GLU A 247 0.77 3.22 -1.81
CA GLU A 247 1.59 2.04 -1.49
C GLU A 247 1.55 1.01 -2.64
N GLN A 248 0.38 0.78 -3.25
CA GLN A 248 0.27 -0.11 -4.42
C GLN A 248 1.02 0.43 -5.64
N LEU A 249 1.04 1.75 -5.87
CA LEU A 249 1.84 2.36 -6.93
C LEU A 249 3.35 2.16 -6.72
N VAL A 250 3.82 2.27 -5.48
CA VAL A 250 5.24 2.02 -5.14
C VAL A 250 5.61 0.56 -5.37
N LEU A 251 4.76 -0.39 -4.96
CA LEU A 251 5.00 -1.82 -5.19
C LEU A 251 5.08 -2.13 -6.69
N LEU A 252 4.16 -1.56 -7.48
CA LEU A 252 4.17 -1.75 -8.93
C LEU A 252 5.44 -1.18 -9.58
N LYS A 253 5.91 -0.02 -9.10
CA LYS A 253 7.15 0.59 -9.56
C LYS A 253 8.37 -0.30 -9.31
N ILE A 254 8.50 -0.82 -8.08
CA ILE A 254 9.58 -1.75 -7.71
C ILE A 254 9.54 -3.01 -8.57
N GLN A 255 8.34 -3.57 -8.80
CA GLN A 255 8.16 -4.74 -9.65
C GLN A 255 8.64 -4.47 -11.09
N GLN A 256 8.31 -3.28 -11.64
CA GLN A 256 8.77 -2.87 -12.96
C GLN A 256 10.30 -2.68 -13.02
N GLU A 257 10.90 -2.08 -11.99
CA GLU A 257 12.36 -1.94 -11.88
C GLU A 257 13.08 -3.30 -11.86
N GLN A 258 12.55 -4.27 -11.10
CA GLN A 258 13.09 -5.63 -11.04
C GLN A 258 12.98 -6.35 -12.40
N ILE A 259 11.88 -6.16 -13.13
CA ILE A 259 11.71 -6.72 -14.46
C ILE A 259 12.72 -6.08 -15.43
N GLN A 260 12.88 -4.76 -15.42
CA GLN A 260 13.86 -4.07 -16.25
C GLN A 260 15.30 -4.50 -15.95
N GLN A 261 15.65 -4.71 -14.68
CA GLN A 261 16.97 -5.20 -14.30
C GLN A 261 17.22 -6.63 -14.83
N LYS A 262 16.23 -7.53 -14.71
CA LYS A 262 16.32 -8.89 -15.28
C LYS A 262 16.48 -8.90 -16.79
N ILE A 263 15.89 -7.93 -17.49
CA ILE A 263 16.00 -7.76 -18.94
C ILE A 263 17.37 -7.18 -19.32
N HIS A 264 17.87 -6.21 -18.56
CA HIS A 264 19.19 -5.62 -18.78
C HIS A 264 20.29 -6.68 -18.65
N ASP A 265 20.17 -7.57 -17.66
CA ASP A 265 21.16 -8.62 -17.37
C ASP A 265 20.97 -9.88 -18.23
N PHE A 266 19.99 -9.88 -19.16
CA PHE A 266 19.71 -11.00 -20.05
C PHE A 266 20.75 -11.12 -21.16
N SER A 267 21.39 -12.29 -21.26
CA SER A 267 22.29 -12.63 -22.36
C SER A 267 21.63 -13.64 -23.31
N GLN A 268 21.29 -13.19 -24.52
CA GLN A 268 20.77 -14.06 -25.57
C GLN A 268 21.81 -15.12 -25.98
N GLU A 269 23.09 -14.75 -26.06
CA GLU A 269 24.17 -15.67 -26.41
C GLU A 269 24.31 -16.81 -25.40
N LYS A 270 24.13 -16.53 -24.10
CA LYS A 270 24.12 -17.57 -23.05
C LYS A 270 22.96 -18.55 -23.26
N LEU A 271 21.78 -18.05 -23.58
CA LEU A 271 20.61 -18.89 -23.84
C LEU A 271 20.84 -19.79 -25.07
N ASP A 272 21.41 -19.24 -26.15
CA ASP A 272 21.69 -19.98 -27.38
C ASP A 272 22.71 -21.11 -27.13
N ARG A 273 23.82 -20.82 -26.43
CA ARG A 273 24.82 -21.84 -26.06
C ARG A 273 24.24 -22.96 -25.18
N LEU A 274 23.36 -22.62 -24.24
CA LEU A 274 22.69 -23.61 -23.40
C LEU A 274 21.67 -24.47 -24.17
N ASN A 275 20.93 -23.89 -25.12
CA ASN A 275 20.05 -24.64 -26.01
C ASN A 275 20.85 -25.61 -26.90
N GLU A 276 22.01 -25.18 -27.42
CA GLU A 276 22.89 -26.07 -28.16
C GLU A 276 23.45 -27.22 -27.30
N LEU A 277 23.77 -26.96 -26.02
CA LEU A 277 24.15 -28.01 -25.08
C LEU A 277 23.01 -29.01 -24.91
N GLN A 278 21.77 -28.54 -24.70
CA GLN A 278 20.58 -29.38 -24.58
C GLN A 278 20.38 -30.27 -25.81
N LEU A 279 20.50 -29.72 -27.02
CA LEU A 279 20.41 -30.48 -28.27
C LEU A 279 21.46 -31.60 -28.32
N LEU A 280 22.69 -31.30 -27.89
CA LEU A 280 23.79 -32.28 -27.86
C LEU A 280 23.53 -33.42 -26.86
N VAL A 281 23.03 -33.12 -25.66
CA VAL A 281 22.82 -34.14 -24.60
C VAL A 281 21.48 -34.89 -24.73
N ASN A 282 20.45 -34.28 -25.34
CA ASN A 282 19.11 -34.87 -25.49
C ASN A 282 18.85 -35.58 -26.83
N ALA A 283 19.81 -35.57 -27.78
CA ALA A 283 19.64 -36.22 -29.09
C ALA A 283 19.24 -37.71 -28.95
N HIS A 284 18.02 -38.09 -29.34
CA HIS A 284 17.49 -39.45 -29.10
C HIS A 284 18.15 -40.53 -29.97
N GLU A 285 18.82 -40.15 -31.06
CA GLU A 285 19.36 -41.08 -32.07
C GLU A 285 20.77 -41.61 -31.75
N ILE A 286 21.38 -41.18 -30.63
CA ILE A 286 22.79 -41.45 -30.31
C ILE A 286 22.90 -42.12 -28.93
N ASN A 287 23.70 -43.20 -28.80
CA ASN A 287 23.93 -43.83 -27.50
C ASN A 287 24.69 -42.89 -26.53
N GLU A 288 24.53 -43.09 -25.20
CA GLU A 288 25.10 -42.22 -24.16
C GLU A 288 26.62 -42.01 -24.24
N LYS A 289 27.39 -43.06 -24.55
CA LYS A 289 28.85 -42.98 -24.69
C LYS A 289 29.25 -42.06 -25.85
N ASN A 290 28.48 -42.10 -26.94
CA ASN A 290 28.72 -41.25 -28.09
C ASN A 290 28.28 -39.79 -27.82
N LYS A 291 27.21 -39.57 -27.04
CA LYS A 291 26.83 -38.22 -26.56
C LYS A 291 27.90 -37.58 -25.68
N MET A 292 28.42 -38.31 -24.68
CA MET A 292 29.50 -37.80 -23.83
C MET A 292 30.79 -37.57 -24.62
N SER A 293 31.08 -38.40 -25.62
CA SER A 293 32.22 -38.16 -26.52
C SER A 293 32.07 -36.88 -27.33
N GLN A 294 30.85 -36.59 -27.82
CA GLN A 294 30.57 -35.35 -28.56
C GLN A 294 30.62 -34.13 -27.63
N PHE A 295 30.13 -34.26 -26.39
CA PHE A 295 30.23 -33.23 -25.36
C PHE A 295 31.69 -32.84 -25.14
N TRP A 296 32.55 -33.82 -24.87
CA TRP A 296 33.98 -33.58 -24.64
C TRP A 296 34.69 -33.02 -25.87
N LYS A 297 34.28 -33.40 -27.08
CA LYS A 297 34.80 -32.79 -28.31
C LYS A 297 34.39 -31.32 -28.45
N LYS A 298 33.19 -30.95 -28.01
CA LYS A 298 32.70 -29.56 -28.06
C LYS A 298 33.39 -28.66 -27.03
N TYR A 299 33.62 -29.17 -25.83
CA TYR A 299 34.24 -28.46 -24.71
C TYR A 299 35.67 -28.96 -24.44
N ASP A 300 36.47 -29.03 -25.50
CA ASP A 300 37.82 -29.60 -25.51
C ASP A 300 38.92 -28.67 -24.99
N THR A 301 38.62 -27.37 -24.85
CA THR A 301 39.55 -26.38 -24.31
C THR A 301 39.10 -25.86 -22.95
N SER A 302 40.08 -25.47 -22.11
CA SER A 302 39.83 -24.91 -20.77
C SER A 302 38.92 -23.67 -20.85
N GLU A 303 39.09 -22.83 -21.87
CA GLU A 303 38.26 -21.64 -22.08
C GLU A 303 36.79 -21.99 -22.33
N LYS A 304 36.50 -22.91 -23.26
CA LYS A 304 35.13 -23.36 -23.56
C LYS A 304 34.50 -24.05 -22.36
N PHE A 305 35.27 -24.85 -21.62
CA PHE A 305 34.78 -25.55 -20.44
C PHE A 305 34.50 -24.59 -19.27
N ASN A 306 35.36 -23.58 -19.06
CA ASN A 306 35.11 -22.52 -18.09
C ASN A 306 33.88 -21.68 -18.45
N GLN A 307 33.68 -21.38 -19.73
CA GLN A 307 32.48 -20.71 -20.23
C GLN A 307 31.24 -21.56 -19.97
N LEU A 308 31.28 -22.87 -20.24
CA LEU A 308 30.20 -23.79 -19.91
C LEU A 308 29.88 -23.79 -18.42
N MET A 309 30.89 -23.87 -17.55
CA MET A 309 30.69 -23.82 -16.10
C MET A 309 30.04 -22.50 -15.65
N ALA A 310 30.40 -21.38 -16.28
CA ALA A 310 29.77 -20.09 -16.04
C ALA A 310 28.33 -20.03 -16.57
N ASP A 311 28.07 -20.59 -17.75
CA ASP A 311 26.74 -20.64 -18.36
C ASP A 311 25.79 -21.52 -17.52
N LEU A 312 26.26 -22.65 -17.03
CA LEU A 312 25.52 -23.56 -16.13
C LEU A 312 25.43 -23.04 -14.68
N ASN A 313 25.99 -21.87 -14.37
CA ASN A 313 26.08 -21.31 -13.02
C ASN A 313 26.66 -22.31 -11.99
N VAL A 314 27.68 -23.08 -12.38
CA VAL A 314 28.31 -24.08 -11.49
C VAL A 314 28.87 -23.35 -10.25
N PRO A 315 28.43 -23.73 -9.03
CA PRO A 315 28.89 -23.10 -7.80
C PRO A 315 30.40 -23.17 -7.65
N GLN A 316 31.00 -22.14 -7.06
CA GLN A 316 32.46 -22.05 -6.91
C GLN A 316 33.08 -23.25 -6.15
N GLN A 317 32.29 -23.89 -5.29
CA GLN A 317 32.65 -25.09 -4.53
C GLN A 317 32.71 -26.36 -5.41
N GLU A 318 31.92 -26.44 -6.48
CA GLU A 318 31.88 -27.59 -7.40
C GLU A 318 32.92 -27.47 -8.53
N ARG A 319 33.35 -26.24 -8.86
CA ARG A 319 34.28 -25.96 -9.96
C ARG A 319 35.60 -26.74 -9.88
N PRO A 320 36.26 -26.90 -8.72
CA PRO A 320 37.49 -27.70 -8.63
C PRO A 320 37.27 -29.16 -9.06
N SER A 321 36.13 -29.76 -8.69
CA SER A 321 35.80 -31.13 -9.07
C SER A 321 35.52 -31.27 -10.56
N TRP A 322 34.81 -30.30 -11.15
CA TRP A 322 34.59 -30.24 -12.59
C TRP A 322 35.89 -30.07 -13.37
N GLN A 323 36.82 -29.25 -12.86
CA GLN A 323 38.13 -29.06 -13.46
C GLN A 323 38.99 -30.34 -13.42
N GLN A 324 38.89 -31.14 -12.35
CA GLN A 324 39.57 -32.44 -12.29
C GLN A 324 39.03 -33.42 -13.34
N TYR A 325 37.72 -33.41 -13.61
CA TYR A 325 37.14 -34.18 -14.72
C TYR A 325 37.63 -33.71 -16.09
N PHE A 326 37.71 -32.39 -16.30
CA PHE A 326 38.29 -31.85 -17.52
C PHE A 326 39.76 -32.27 -17.68
N ASN A 327 40.56 -32.20 -16.61
CA ASN A 327 41.96 -32.62 -16.62
C ASN A 327 42.13 -34.13 -16.87
N TYR A 328 41.21 -34.95 -16.36
CA TYR A 328 41.17 -36.38 -16.63
C TYR A 328 40.94 -36.67 -18.12
N GLN A 329 40.07 -35.89 -18.78
CA GLN A 329 39.71 -36.12 -20.18
C GLN A 329 40.66 -35.43 -21.19
N HIS A 330 41.17 -34.24 -20.86
CA HIS A 330 41.87 -33.35 -21.78
C HIS A 330 43.20 -32.78 -21.23
N GLY A 331 43.58 -33.11 -20.00
CA GLY A 331 44.82 -32.64 -19.40
C GLY A 331 46.07 -33.26 -20.04
N SER A 332 47.24 -32.72 -19.71
CA SER A 332 48.52 -33.36 -20.04
C SER A 332 48.67 -34.72 -19.33
N TYR A 333 49.60 -35.57 -19.76
CA TYR A 333 49.82 -36.89 -19.14
C TYR A 333 49.96 -36.83 -17.60
N LEU A 334 50.70 -35.84 -17.08
CA LEU A 334 50.85 -35.62 -15.63
C LEU A 334 49.52 -35.19 -14.97
N GLN A 335 48.72 -34.36 -15.64
CA GLN A 335 47.43 -33.92 -15.14
C GLN A 335 46.38 -35.03 -15.18
N GLN A 336 46.38 -35.87 -16.21
CA GLN A 336 45.51 -37.04 -16.31
C GLN A 336 45.83 -38.05 -15.20
N ALA A 337 47.11 -38.33 -14.96
CA ALA A 337 47.54 -39.21 -13.87
C ALA A 337 47.11 -38.69 -12.50
N ALA A 338 47.31 -37.39 -12.24
CA ALA A 338 46.87 -36.73 -11.01
C ALA A 338 45.34 -36.75 -10.87
N ALA A 339 44.59 -36.47 -11.93
CA ALA A 339 43.14 -36.44 -11.92
C ALA A 339 42.54 -37.83 -11.74
N THR A 340 43.12 -38.88 -12.33
CA THR A 340 42.69 -40.28 -12.20
C THR A 340 42.68 -40.74 -10.74
N PHE A 341 43.63 -40.25 -9.94
CA PHE A 341 43.68 -40.50 -8.50
C PHE A 341 42.47 -39.93 -7.75
N TRP A 342 41.87 -38.84 -8.24
CA TRP A 342 40.74 -38.17 -7.60
C TRP A 342 39.36 -38.52 -8.20
N THR A 343 39.30 -38.94 -9.47
CA THR A 343 38.04 -39.16 -10.23
C THR A 343 37.73 -40.63 -10.56
N GLY A 344 38.68 -41.56 -10.41
CA GLY A 344 38.51 -42.97 -10.73
C GLY A 344 37.98 -43.83 -9.58
N ASN A 345 37.59 -45.09 -9.87
CA ASN A 345 37.20 -46.12 -8.89
C ASN A 345 38.27 -46.47 -7.83
N TRP A 346 39.44 -45.85 -7.90
CA TRP A 346 40.59 -46.03 -7.00
C TRP A 346 40.85 -44.81 -6.09
N GLY A 347 40.09 -43.72 -6.25
CA GLY A 347 40.25 -42.53 -5.43
C GLY A 347 39.63 -42.66 -4.03
N PRO A 348 39.98 -41.76 -3.08
CA PRO A 348 39.36 -41.76 -1.76
C PRO A 348 37.84 -41.61 -1.89
N SER A 349 37.06 -42.24 -1.00
CA SER A 349 35.60 -42.03 -1.04
C SER A 349 35.25 -40.53 -0.90
N THR A 350 34.06 -40.11 -1.32
CA THR A 350 33.59 -38.72 -1.18
C THR A 350 33.66 -38.20 0.26
N LYS A 351 33.61 -39.08 1.27
CA LYS A 351 33.80 -38.76 2.69
C LYS A 351 35.24 -38.38 3.09
N TRP A 352 36.21 -38.69 2.23
CA TRP A 352 37.64 -38.42 2.40
C TRP A 352 38.17 -37.44 1.34
N GLY A 353 37.27 -36.71 0.67
CA GLY A 353 37.62 -35.68 -0.31
C GLY A 353 37.79 -36.16 -1.75
N GLY A 354 37.43 -37.40 -2.09
CA GLY A 354 37.39 -37.83 -3.49
C GLY A 354 36.14 -37.36 -4.23
N ILE A 355 36.20 -37.43 -5.56
CA ILE A 355 35.17 -36.86 -6.44
C ILE A 355 34.25 -37.99 -6.92
N ALA A 356 32.93 -37.77 -6.86
CA ALA A 356 31.96 -38.78 -7.27
C ALA A 356 32.04 -39.06 -8.78
N SER A 357 31.93 -40.33 -9.17
CA SER A 357 32.11 -40.81 -10.54
C SER A 357 31.13 -40.20 -11.55
N ASP A 358 30.00 -39.66 -11.07
CA ASP A 358 28.88 -39.09 -11.82
C ASP A 358 28.85 -37.55 -11.80
N THR A 359 29.88 -36.90 -11.26
CA THR A 359 30.00 -35.43 -11.14
C THR A 359 29.74 -34.72 -12.47
N ILE A 360 30.18 -35.30 -13.59
CA ILE A 360 29.80 -34.89 -14.94
C ILE A 360 29.22 -36.10 -15.66
N SER A 361 27.89 -36.12 -15.74
CA SER A 361 27.10 -37.13 -16.46
C SER A 361 26.02 -36.44 -17.30
N LEU A 362 25.42 -37.16 -18.25
CA LEU A 362 24.32 -36.62 -19.06
C LEU A 362 23.17 -36.11 -18.18
N THR A 363 22.81 -36.86 -17.14
CA THR A 363 21.75 -36.47 -16.19
C THR A 363 22.09 -35.17 -15.47
N VAL A 364 23.33 -34.99 -15.03
CA VAL A 364 23.77 -33.74 -14.37
C VAL A 364 23.79 -32.57 -15.34
N LEU A 365 24.27 -32.78 -16.58
CA LEU A 365 24.31 -31.74 -17.60
C LEU A 365 22.90 -31.28 -18.00
N ILE A 366 21.97 -32.23 -18.21
CA ILE A 366 20.56 -31.93 -18.50
C ILE A 366 19.93 -31.20 -17.32
N GLY A 367 20.09 -31.72 -16.10
CA GLY A 367 19.49 -31.11 -14.90
C GLY A 367 19.99 -29.69 -14.65
N LYS A 368 21.29 -29.44 -14.78
CA LYS A 368 21.87 -28.10 -14.62
C LYS A 368 21.50 -27.17 -15.79
N SER A 369 21.42 -27.67 -17.03
CA SER A 369 20.99 -26.84 -18.16
C SER A 369 19.54 -26.43 -18.02
N ASP A 370 18.65 -27.35 -17.64
CA ASP A 370 17.21 -27.09 -17.50
C ASP A 370 16.93 -26.05 -16.41
N ALA A 371 17.69 -26.12 -15.30
CA ALA A 371 17.59 -25.18 -14.19
C ALA A 371 17.93 -23.74 -14.60
N VAL A 372 18.80 -23.55 -15.60
CA VAL A 372 19.21 -22.22 -16.08
C VAL A 372 18.41 -21.77 -17.31
N ILE A 373 18.08 -22.69 -18.22
CA ILE A 373 17.35 -22.39 -19.46
C ILE A 373 15.93 -21.92 -19.18
N LYS A 374 15.18 -22.58 -18.27
CA LYS A 374 13.78 -22.24 -18.00
C LYS A 374 13.60 -20.76 -17.62
N PRO A 375 14.31 -20.21 -16.60
CA PRO A 375 14.23 -18.79 -16.27
C PRO A 375 14.62 -17.86 -17.43
N LEU A 376 15.62 -18.22 -18.22
CA LEU A 376 16.07 -17.41 -19.36
C LEU A 376 15.04 -17.41 -20.52
N GLN A 377 14.36 -18.53 -20.75
CA GLN A 377 13.27 -18.61 -21.74
C GLN A 377 12.05 -17.79 -21.31
N ASP A 378 11.73 -17.77 -20.01
CA ASP A 378 10.67 -16.92 -19.47
C ASP A 378 10.98 -15.44 -19.68
N ILE A 379 12.22 -15.01 -19.39
CA ILE A 379 12.69 -13.65 -19.65
C ILE A 379 12.67 -13.33 -21.15
N SER A 380 13.15 -14.23 -22.01
CA SER A 380 13.13 -14.04 -23.48
C SER A 380 11.70 -13.86 -24.01
N THR A 381 10.74 -14.63 -23.46
CA THR A 381 9.32 -14.52 -23.80
C THR A 381 8.73 -13.19 -23.33
N GLN A 382 9.11 -12.71 -22.13
CA GLN A 382 8.73 -11.39 -21.64
C GLN A 382 9.30 -10.26 -22.52
N ILE A 383 10.58 -10.33 -22.89
CA ILE A 383 11.22 -9.36 -23.80
C ILE A 383 10.53 -9.33 -25.17
N LYS A 384 10.14 -10.49 -25.71
CA LYS A 384 9.41 -10.57 -27.00
C LYS A 384 8.03 -9.95 -26.90
N LYS A 385 7.30 -10.17 -25.80
CA LYS A 385 6.03 -9.49 -25.53
C LYS A 385 6.23 -7.98 -25.42
N GLN A 386 7.25 -7.53 -24.69
CA GLN A 386 7.56 -6.11 -24.51
C GLN A 386 8.05 -5.41 -25.77
N LYS A 387 8.79 -6.05 -26.68
CA LYS A 387 9.17 -5.43 -27.97
C LYS A 387 7.96 -5.11 -28.87
N SER A 388 6.80 -5.71 -28.61
CA SER A 388 5.55 -5.42 -29.33
C SER A 388 4.76 -4.23 -28.76
N THR A 389 5.12 -3.74 -27.57
CA THR A 389 4.40 -2.70 -26.83
C THR A 389 5.38 -1.69 -26.22
N ASP A 390 5.26 -0.41 -26.59
CA ASP A 390 6.21 0.67 -26.23
C ASP A 390 6.37 0.89 -24.70
N ASP A 391 7.27 0.12 -24.08
CA ASP A 391 7.48 -0.01 -22.61
C ASP A 391 7.97 1.28 -21.92
N LYS A 392 8.49 2.24 -22.70
CA LYS A 392 8.78 3.60 -22.20
C LYS A 392 7.51 4.30 -21.70
N LYS A 393 6.32 3.79 -22.03
CA LYS A 393 5.04 4.27 -21.49
C LYS A 393 4.78 3.82 -20.05
N SER A 394 5.09 2.59 -19.63
CA SER A 394 4.61 2.06 -18.33
C SER A 394 5.21 2.78 -17.11
N TYR A 395 6.53 2.98 -17.08
CA TYR A 395 7.19 3.71 -15.99
C TYR A 395 6.84 5.20 -15.99
N ARG A 396 6.69 5.78 -17.19
CA ARG A 396 6.23 7.16 -17.37
C ARG A 396 4.79 7.34 -16.88
N LEU A 397 3.90 6.39 -17.17
CA LEU A 397 2.51 6.39 -16.70
C LEU A 397 2.44 6.30 -15.17
N ILE A 398 3.25 5.45 -14.52
CA ILE A 398 3.33 5.37 -13.05
C ILE A 398 3.78 6.71 -12.47
N ALA A 399 4.83 7.33 -13.01
CA ALA A 399 5.33 8.62 -12.56
C ALA A 399 4.31 9.76 -12.79
N GLU A 400 3.59 9.73 -13.91
CA GLU A 400 2.51 10.68 -14.20
C GLU A 400 1.31 10.51 -13.26
N ILE A 401 0.96 9.27 -12.87
CA ILE A 401 -0.04 8.99 -11.84
C ILE A 401 0.43 9.53 -10.47
N GLU A 402 1.69 9.31 -10.09
CA GLU A 402 2.26 9.86 -8.84
C GLU A 402 2.22 11.39 -8.81
N LYS A 403 2.48 12.04 -9.95
CA LYS A 403 2.41 13.50 -10.08
C LYS A 403 0.99 14.01 -9.86
N GLU A 404 0.00 13.42 -10.53
CA GLU A 404 -1.41 13.79 -10.32
C GLU A 404 -1.87 13.51 -8.89
N LEU A 405 -1.41 12.42 -8.28
CA LEU A 405 -1.68 12.09 -6.88
C LEU A 405 -1.11 13.13 -5.90
N LYS A 406 0.06 13.70 -6.21
CA LYS A 406 0.67 14.77 -5.40
C LYS A 406 -0.14 16.06 -5.50
N ASN A 407 -0.55 16.45 -6.72
CA ASN A 407 -1.42 17.60 -6.95
C ASN A 407 -2.74 17.49 -6.15
N LEU A 408 -3.33 16.28 -6.08
CA LEU A 408 -4.53 16.01 -5.29
C LEU A 408 -4.33 16.23 -3.79
N ALA A 409 -3.17 15.84 -3.23
CA ALA A 409 -2.88 16.04 -1.81
C ALA A 409 -2.72 17.52 -1.45
N ASP A 410 -2.07 18.29 -2.32
CA ASP A 410 -1.88 19.72 -2.13
C ASP A 410 -3.22 20.47 -2.18
N LEU A 411 -4.11 20.09 -3.12
CA LEU A 411 -5.46 20.64 -3.21
C LEU A 411 -6.32 20.32 -1.97
N LYS A 412 -6.21 19.10 -1.42
CA LYS A 412 -6.96 18.64 -0.25
C LYS A 412 -6.55 19.36 1.03
N LYS A 413 -5.25 19.61 1.21
CA LYS A 413 -4.72 20.35 2.36
C LYS A 413 -5.26 21.79 2.40
N VAL A 414 -5.23 22.46 1.25
CA VAL A 414 -5.72 23.85 1.10
C VAL A 414 -7.25 23.96 1.27
N THR A 415 -8.02 22.91 0.98
CA THR A 415 -9.48 22.94 1.20
C THR A 415 -9.87 22.69 2.66
N LEU A 416 -9.20 21.77 3.35
CA LEU A 416 -9.52 21.40 4.73
C LEU A 416 -9.11 22.49 5.72
N ASP A 417 -7.92 23.06 5.54
CA ASP A 417 -7.43 24.14 6.40
C ASP A 417 -8.33 25.39 6.25
N SER A 418 -8.75 25.73 5.03
CA SER A 418 -9.67 26.85 4.80
C SER A 418 -11.08 26.58 5.33
N LEU A 419 -11.61 25.35 5.21
CA LEU A 419 -12.95 25.03 5.70
C LEU A 419 -13.00 25.03 7.25
N GLY A 420 -11.94 24.53 7.89
CA GLY A 420 -11.80 24.49 9.35
C GLY A 420 -11.67 25.88 9.97
N GLU A 421 -10.82 26.73 9.40
CA GLU A 421 -10.68 28.13 9.81
C GLU A 421 -11.97 28.94 9.57
N HIS A 422 -12.65 28.70 8.45
CA HIS A 422 -13.91 29.38 8.12
C HIS A 422 -15.03 29.03 9.10
N LEU A 423 -15.22 27.75 9.43
CA LEU A 423 -16.22 27.29 10.42
C LEU A 423 -15.94 27.86 11.82
N HIS A 424 -14.67 28.06 12.18
CA HIS A 424 -14.29 28.70 13.45
C HIS A 424 -14.57 30.21 13.43
N SER A 425 -14.21 30.91 12.35
CA SER A 425 -14.45 32.36 12.20
C SER A 425 -15.94 32.74 12.18
N ILE A 426 -16.80 31.81 11.75
CA ILE A 426 -18.25 31.99 11.68
C ILE A 426 -18.90 32.09 13.08
N MET A 427 -18.26 31.55 14.13
CA MET A 427 -18.83 31.55 15.48
C MET A 427 -18.61 32.87 16.25
N GLU A 428 -17.75 33.78 15.77
CA GLU A 428 -17.28 34.92 16.59
C GLU A 428 -17.76 36.33 16.16
N HIS A 429 -18.54 36.53 15.11
CA HIS A 429 -18.85 37.90 14.63
C HIS A 429 -20.28 38.39 14.85
N LYS A 430 -20.39 39.46 15.66
CA LYS A 430 -21.59 40.29 15.87
C LYS A 430 -21.74 41.31 14.74
N LYS A 431 -22.96 41.35 14.17
CA LYS A 431 -23.69 42.50 13.60
C LYS A 431 -22.85 43.67 13.04
N THR A 432 -22.36 43.54 11.80
CA THR A 432 -22.33 44.64 10.82
C THR A 432 -22.19 44.06 9.40
N ASN A 433 -23.08 44.48 8.49
CA ASN A 433 -23.26 44.06 7.08
C ASN A 433 -23.45 42.56 6.79
N THR A 434 -24.61 42.04 7.21
CA THR A 434 -25.08 40.67 6.93
C THR A 434 -25.02 40.30 5.44
N LEU A 435 -25.33 41.20 4.51
CA LEU A 435 -25.30 40.92 3.07
C LEU A 435 -23.88 40.80 2.49
N GLU A 436 -22.95 41.67 2.90
CA GLU A 436 -21.55 41.58 2.46
C GLU A 436 -20.90 40.30 2.95
N LYS A 437 -21.20 39.89 4.19
CA LYS A 437 -20.76 38.61 4.74
C LYS A 437 -21.34 37.43 3.96
N ILE A 438 -22.64 37.43 3.66
CA ILE A 438 -23.28 36.38 2.83
C ILE A 438 -22.63 36.31 1.44
N ASN A 439 -22.38 37.45 0.79
CA ASN A 439 -21.72 37.47 -0.52
C ASN A 439 -20.28 36.95 -0.44
N SER A 440 -19.54 37.31 0.62
CA SER A 440 -18.20 36.77 0.86
C SER A 440 -18.20 35.25 1.05
N ASP A 441 -19.13 34.73 1.86
CA ASP A 441 -19.28 33.28 2.11
C ASP A 441 -19.66 32.55 0.81
N ILE A 442 -20.50 33.15 -0.04
CA ILE A 442 -20.88 32.61 -1.35
C ILE A 442 -19.67 32.55 -2.30
N GLU A 443 -18.88 33.62 -2.42
CA GLU A 443 -17.69 33.63 -3.27
C GLU A 443 -16.63 32.63 -2.80
N GLU A 444 -16.51 32.44 -1.50
CA GLU A 444 -15.64 31.41 -0.93
C GLU A 444 -16.14 30.00 -1.25
N PHE A 445 -17.44 29.76 -1.12
CA PHE A 445 -18.04 28.48 -1.51
C PHE A 445 -17.84 28.17 -3.00
N LYS A 446 -17.99 29.17 -3.89
CA LYS A 446 -17.67 29.02 -5.32
C LYS A 446 -16.20 28.67 -5.55
N ARG A 447 -15.27 29.33 -4.86
CA ARG A 447 -13.83 28.97 -4.93
C ARG A 447 -13.59 27.53 -4.49
N ASN A 448 -14.29 27.04 -3.49
CA ASN A 448 -14.19 25.64 -3.04
C ASN A 448 -14.78 24.65 -4.07
N LEU A 449 -15.91 24.98 -4.70
CA LEU A 449 -16.48 24.18 -5.80
C LEU A 449 -15.51 24.09 -6.99
N GLU A 450 -14.81 25.17 -7.34
CA GLU A 450 -13.81 25.13 -8.40
C GLU A 450 -12.58 24.30 -8.04
N LYS A 451 -12.09 24.37 -6.79
CA LYS A 451 -11.04 23.46 -6.31
C LYS A 451 -11.47 21.99 -6.41
N GLN A 452 -12.73 21.69 -6.09
CA GLN A 452 -13.28 20.34 -6.23
C GLN A 452 -13.41 19.89 -7.69
N LYS A 453 -13.74 20.77 -8.63
CA LYS A 453 -13.70 20.45 -10.07
C LYS A 453 -12.29 20.09 -10.54
N VAL A 454 -11.27 20.83 -10.09
CA VAL A 454 -9.86 20.49 -10.38
C VAL A 454 -9.51 19.11 -9.79
N MET A 455 -9.96 18.80 -8.57
CA MET A 455 -9.77 17.49 -7.95
C MET A 455 -10.41 16.36 -8.76
N VAL A 456 -11.66 16.54 -9.22
CA VAL A 456 -12.37 15.56 -10.06
C VAL A 456 -11.65 15.35 -11.39
N LYS A 457 -11.11 16.41 -12.00
CA LYS A 457 -10.32 16.30 -13.22
C LYS A 457 -9.05 15.47 -13.02
N SER A 458 -8.26 15.73 -11.97
CA SER A 458 -7.06 14.93 -11.68
C SER A 458 -7.40 13.47 -11.38
N LEU A 459 -8.51 13.18 -10.68
CA LEU A 459 -8.97 11.80 -10.48
C LEU A 459 -9.32 11.11 -11.80
N LYS A 460 -9.98 11.81 -12.72
CA LYS A 460 -10.29 11.29 -14.06
C LYS A 460 -9.00 10.99 -14.84
N GLU A 461 -8.04 11.91 -14.80
CA GLU A 461 -6.74 11.74 -15.45
C GLU A 461 -5.91 10.58 -14.87
N ILE A 462 -6.05 10.28 -13.58
CA ILE A 462 -5.44 9.09 -12.97
C ILE A 462 -6.13 7.82 -13.49
N HIS A 463 -7.45 7.80 -13.54
CA HIS A 463 -8.21 6.66 -14.04
C HIS A 463 -7.82 6.30 -15.49
N GLU A 464 -7.75 7.28 -16.38
CA GLU A 464 -7.35 7.09 -17.78
C GLU A 464 -5.93 6.50 -17.91
N LYS A 465 -5.01 6.95 -17.05
CA LYS A 465 -3.63 6.43 -17.01
C LYS A 465 -3.57 4.99 -16.48
N ILE A 466 -4.39 4.65 -15.48
CA ILE A 466 -4.51 3.27 -14.98
C ILE A 466 -5.06 2.35 -16.08
N GLU A 467 -6.12 2.75 -16.79
CA GLU A 467 -6.66 1.97 -17.90
C GLU A 467 -5.64 1.75 -19.02
N THR A 468 -4.81 2.76 -19.30
CA THR A 468 -3.70 2.61 -20.25
C THR A 468 -2.61 1.67 -19.73
N LEU A 469 -2.33 1.70 -18.43
CA LEU A 469 -1.32 0.85 -17.78
C LEU A 469 -1.71 -0.63 -17.79
N LYS A 470 -2.99 -0.95 -17.57
CA LYS A 470 -3.54 -2.32 -17.56
C LYS A 470 -3.32 -3.08 -18.87
N ASN A 471 -3.23 -2.37 -19.99
CA ASN A 471 -2.97 -2.98 -21.29
C ASN A 471 -1.53 -3.54 -21.42
N ASN A 472 -0.62 -3.10 -20.55
CA ASN A 472 0.81 -3.42 -20.65
C ASN A 472 1.35 -4.09 -19.38
N VAL A 473 0.70 -3.89 -18.23
CA VAL A 473 1.16 -4.33 -16.92
C VAL A 473 -0.03 -4.90 -16.12
N ASP A 474 0.19 -6.07 -15.50
CA ASP A 474 -0.77 -6.64 -14.55
C ASP A 474 -0.80 -5.81 -13.26
N CYS A 475 -1.89 -5.08 -13.03
CA CYS A 475 -2.03 -4.15 -11.90
C CYS A 475 -3.41 -4.15 -11.18
N PRO A 476 -4.03 -5.32 -10.93
CA PRO A 476 -5.38 -5.42 -10.35
C PRO A 476 -5.50 -4.79 -8.97
N GLU A 477 -4.44 -4.84 -8.16
CA GLU A 477 -4.42 -4.22 -6.83
C GLU A 477 -4.37 -2.69 -6.88
N VAL A 478 -3.71 -2.11 -7.91
CA VAL A 478 -3.69 -0.66 -8.15
C VAL A 478 -5.08 -0.20 -8.59
N GLU A 479 -5.72 -0.93 -9.50
CA GLU A 479 -7.10 -0.67 -9.93
C GLU A 479 -8.08 -0.71 -8.76
N LYS A 480 -8.03 -1.78 -7.96
CA LYS A 480 -8.91 -1.97 -6.82
C LYS A 480 -8.72 -0.87 -5.76
N ALA A 481 -7.47 -0.54 -5.43
CA ALA A 481 -7.16 0.53 -4.49
C ALA A 481 -7.65 1.90 -5.01
N PHE A 482 -7.45 2.18 -6.31
CA PHE A 482 -7.95 3.40 -6.93
C PHE A 482 -9.48 3.45 -6.95
N ALA A 483 -10.17 2.37 -7.27
CA ALA A 483 -11.63 2.32 -7.29
C ALA A 483 -12.25 2.59 -5.91
N LEU A 484 -11.65 2.04 -4.85
CA LEU A 484 -12.05 2.32 -3.46
C LEU A 484 -11.81 3.79 -3.11
N PHE A 485 -10.62 4.31 -3.41
CA PHE A 485 -10.28 5.72 -3.18
C PHE A 485 -11.23 6.66 -3.94
N LEU A 486 -11.53 6.33 -5.19
CA LEU A 486 -12.45 7.08 -6.03
C LEU A 486 -13.85 7.08 -5.41
N ASN A 487 -14.43 5.93 -5.10
CA ASN A 487 -15.77 5.86 -4.50
C ASN A 487 -15.90 6.72 -3.24
N GLU A 488 -14.87 6.75 -2.40
CA GLU A 488 -14.84 7.61 -1.21
C GLU A 488 -14.74 9.10 -1.55
N ALA A 489 -13.86 9.47 -2.49
CA ALA A 489 -13.75 10.86 -2.96
C ALA A 489 -15.06 11.37 -3.58
N ILE A 490 -15.73 10.52 -4.36
CA ILE A 490 -17.02 10.79 -4.98
C ILE A 490 -18.10 11.05 -3.94
N ASN A 491 -18.21 10.19 -2.93
CA ASN A 491 -19.19 10.36 -1.85
C ASN A 491 -18.93 11.62 -1.01
N THR A 492 -17.69 12.12 -1.00
CA THR A 492 -17.31 13.34 -0.29
C THR A 492 -17.64 14.62 -1.09
N ILE A 493 -17.57 14.56 -2.43
CA ILE A 493 -17.70 15.72 -3.33
C ILE A 493 -19.12 15.85 -3.91
N SER A 494 -19.96 14.81 -3.77
CA SER A 494 -21.30 14.83 -4.36
C SER A 494 -22.26 15.76 -3.62
N TYR A 495 -22.93 16.64 -4.38
CA TYR A 495 -24.02 17.49 -3.91
C TYR A 495 -25.40 16.92 -4.29
N THR A 496 -25.46 15.60 -4.55
CA THR A 496 -26.69 14.88 -4.85
C THR A 496 -27.44 14.49 -3.57
N LYS A 497 -28.78 14.46 -3.61
CA LYS A 497 -29.63 14.05 -2.46
C LYS A 497 -29.42 12.58 -2.03
N ALA A 498 -28.79 11.76 -2.86
CA ALA A 498 -28.49 10.36 -2.58
C ALA A 498 -27.06 10.02 -3.06
N PRO A 499 -26.33 9.11 -2.39
CA PRO A 499 -25.03 8.63 -2.85
C PRO A 499 -25.16 7.95 -4.22
N PHE A 500 -24.10 7.98 -5.02
CA PHE A 500 -24.10 7.29 -6.30
C PHE A 500 -24.26 5.77 -6.11
N PRO A 501 -24.98 5.07 -7.00
CA PRO A 501 -25.04 3.62 -6.98
C PRO A 501 -23.62 3.04 -7.03
N SER A 502 -23.35 2.04 -6.18
CA SER A 502 -22.02 1.43 -6.06
C SER A 502 -21.54 0.80 -7.37
N ASP A 503 -22.49 0.31 -8.17
CA ASP A 503 -22.36 -0.37 -9.46
C ASP A 503 -22.28 0.58 -10.66
N LEU A 504 -22.42 1.89 -10.48
CA LEU A 504 -22.33 2.84 -11.59
C LEU A 504 -20.90 2.79 -12.20
N PRO A 505 -20.76 2.70 -13.54
CA PRO A 505 -19.45 2.71 -14.20
C PRO A 505 -18.62 3.94 -13.80
N THR A 506 -17.31 3.75 -13.63
CA THR A 506 -16.37 4.81 -13.22
C THR A 506 -16.43 6.05 -14.12
N ALA A 507 -16.55 5.86 -15.44
CA ALA A 507 -16.69 6.96 -16.39
C ALA A 507 -18.00 7.77 -16.18
N GLU A 508 -19.11 7.09 -15.90
CA GLU A 508 -20.41 7.72 -15.64
C GLU A 508 -20.43 8.46 -14.30
N LYS A 509 -19.71 7.94 -13.30
CA LYS A 509 -19.49 8.60 -12.01
C LYS A 509 -18.81 9.96 -12.17
N PHE A 510 -17.78 10.07 -13.01
CA PHE A 510 -17.12 11.35 -13.29
C PHE A 510 -18.05 12.35 -13.98
N ILE A 511 -18.85 11.90 -14.97
CA ILE A 511 -19.83 12.75 -15.66
C ILE A 511 -20.88 13.28 -14.67
N ALA A 512 -21.35 12.43 -13.76
CA ALA A 512 -22.38 12.81 -12.81
C ALA A 512 -21.87 13.80 -11.75
N LEU A 513 -20.61 13.67 -11.30
CA LEU A 513 -19.96 14.63 -10.39
C LEU A 513 -19.78 16.00 -11.03
N ASP A 514 -19.30 16.04 -12.27
CA ASP A 514 -19.06 17.30 -12.98
C ASP A 514 -20.38 18.07 -13.19
N LYS A 515 -21.46 17.34 -13.54
CA LYS A 515 -22.83 17.88 -13.58
C LYS A 515 -23.30 18.36 -12.20
N SER A 516 -23.01 17.62 -11.13
CA SER A 516 -23.41 17.99 -9.77
C SER A 516 -22.70 19.26 -9.29
N LEU A 517 -21.39 19.38 -9.55
CA LEU A 517 -20.57 20.54 -9.20
C LEU A 517 -21.04 21.78 -9.97
N THR A 518 -21.25 21.65 -11.28
CA THR A 518 -21.77 22.73 -12.12
C THR A 518 -23.14 23.20 -11.64
N ARG A 519 -24.05 22.26 -11.36
CA ARG A 519 -25.37 22.58 -10.82
C ARG A 519 -25.29 23.28 -9.46
N ALA A 520 -24.37 22.87 -8.58
CA ALA A 520 -24.18 23.52 -7.28
C ALA A 520 -23.70 24.97 -7.44
N THR A 521 -22.73 25.21 -8.34
CA THR A 521 -22.23 26.56 -8.67
C THR A 521 -23.37 27.45 -9.19
N ASP A 522 -24.13 26.96 -10.18
CA ASP A 522 -25.22 27.71 -10.80
C ASP A 522 -26.33 28.07 -9.81
N ASN A 523 -26.70 27.13 -8.92
CA ASN A 523 -27.74 27.36 -7.92
C ASN A 523 -27.31 28.39 -6.87
N VAL A 524 -26.08 28.33 -6.38
CA VAL A 524 -25.57 29.30 -5.42
C VAL A 524 -25.42 30.68 -6.06
N GLN A 525 -24.94 30.75 -7.30
CA GLN A 525 -24.87 32.00 -8.04
C GLN A 525 -26.26 32.60 -8.31
N GLY A 526 -27.23 31.79 -8.73
CA GLY A 526 -28.60 32.24 -8.96
C GLY A 526 -29.28 32.74 -7.68
N LEU A 527 -28.99 32.10 -6.54
CA LEU A 527 -29.49 32.53 -5.23
C LEU A 527 -28.83 33.84 -4.77
N GLN A 528 -27.53 34.01 -4.99
CA GLN A 528 -26.81 35.26 -4.74
C GLN A 528 -27.42 36.44 -5.51
N LEU A 529 -27.65 36.26 -6.82
CA LEU A 529 -28.26 37.27 -7.67
C LEU A 529 -29.68 37.60 -7.20
N SER A 530 -30.47 36.58 -6.84
CA SER A 530 -31.83 36.77 -6.33
C SER A 530 -31.85 37.52 -4.99
N LEU A 531 -30.91 37.21 -4.10
CA LEU A 531 -30.77 37.86 -2.79
C LEU A 531 -30.38 39.34 -2.96
N ASN A 532 -29.37 39.62 -3.78
CA ASN A 532 -28.92 41.00 -4.05
C ASN A 532 -30.05 41.82 -4.68
N HIS A 533 -30.74 41.26 -5.68
CA HIS A 533 -31.89 41.92 -6.30
C HIS A 533 -33.02 42.19 -5.30
N MET A 534 -33.38 41.23 -4.45
CA MET A 534 -34.39 41.42 -3.41
C MET A 534 -34.00 42.56 -2.46
N VAL A 535 -32.75 42.60 -1.98
CA VAL A 535 -32.29 43.64 -1.06
C VAL A 535 -32.30 45.02 -1.73
N GLU A 536 -31.81 45.13 -2.97
CA GLU A 536 -31.81 46.38 -3.73
C GLU A 536 -33.22 46.90 -3.99
N ALA A 537 -34.10 46.06 -4.53
CA ALA A 537 -35.48 46.40 -4.83
C ALA A 537 -36.28 46.74 -3.55
N SER A 538 -36.07 45.99 -2.47
CA SER A 538 -36.68 46.30 -1.17
C SER A 538 -36.19 47.62 -0.59
N THR A 539 -34.91 47.96 -0.78
CA THR A 539 -34.33 49.23 -0.35
C THR A 539 -34.91 50.41 -1.12
N GLU A 540 -35.10 50.26 -2.43
CA GLU A 540 -35.73 51.29 -3.29
C GLU A 540 -37.20 51.50 -2.93
N GLN A 541 -37.97 50.42 -2.78
CA GLN A 541 -39.39 50.46 -2.44
C GLN A 541 -39.64 50.94 -0.99
N ALA A 542 -38.75 50.62 -0.06
CA ALA A 542 -38.82 51.15 1.30
C ALA A 542 -38.59 52.68 1.33
N LYS A 543 -37.71 53.22 0.47
CA LYS A 543 -37.49 54.67 0.35
C LYS A 543 -38.71 55.40 -0.23
N SER A 544 -39.49 54.75 -1.08
CA SER A 544 -40.74 55.28 -1.63
C SER A 544 -41.98 54.96 -0.76
N MET A 545 -41.78 54.44 0.46
CA MET A 545 -42.82 54.05 1.42
C MET A 545 -43.83 53.00 0.89
N GLN A 546 -43.43 52.17 -0.08
CA GLN A 546 -44.28 51.10 -0.63
C GLN A 546 -44.19 49.82 0.22
N LYS A 547 -44.92 49.81 1.34
CA LYS A 547 -44.88 48.72 2.36
C LYS A 547 -45.27 47.36 1.78
N GLU A 548 -46.38 47.31 1.04
CA GLU A 548 -46.92 46.09 0.45
C GLU A 548 -45.96 45.47 -0.57
N SER A 549 -45.27 46.30 -1.36
CA SER A 549 -44.30 45.85 -2.37
C SER A 549 -43.09 45.16 -1.73
N VAL A 550 -42.56 45.71 -0.63
CA VAL A 550 -41.44 45.09 0.12
C VAL A 550 -41.84 43.74 0.71
N ILE A 551 -43.05 43.66 1.31
CA ILE A 551 -43.58 42.41 1.84
C ILE A 551 -43.74 41.37 0.72
N GLN A 552 -44.25 41.77 -0.44
CA GLN A 552 -44.43 40.89 -1.58
C GLN A 552 -43.10 40.36 -2.14
N LEU A 553 -42.08 41.22 -2.28
CA LEU A 553 -40.75 40.82 -2.75
C LEU A 553 -40.09 39.80 -1.81
N VAL A 554 -40.17 40.03 -0.48
CA VAL A 554 -39.61 39.09 0.51
C VAL A 554 -40.39 37.77 0.51
N THR A 555 -41.72 37.83 0.40
CA THR A 555 -42.57 36.63 0.32
C THR A 555 -42.20 35.79 -0.90
N GLN A 556 -42.11 36.41 -2.08
CA GLN A 556 -41.73 35.74 -3.32
C GLN A 556 -40.31 35.15 -3.25
N PHE A 557 -39.37 35.85 -2.61
CA PHE A 557 -38.02 35.33 -2.42
C PHE A 557 -38.03 34.08 -1.52
N VAL A 558 -38.70 34.12 -0.36
CA VAL A 558 -38.74 32.97 0.57
C VAL A 558 -39.41 31.78 -0.11
N GLU A 559 -40.60 31.95 -0.67
CA GLU A 559 -41.38 30.87 -1.30
C GLU A 559 -40.64 30.25 -2.50
N SER A 560 -40.00 31.07 -3.33
CA SER A 560 -39.30 30.58 -4.53
C SER A 560 -37.96 29.92 -4.23
N LYS A 561 -37.33 30.21 -3.08
CA LYS A 561 -35.97 29.74 -2.76
C LYS A 561 -35.91 28.66 -1.70
N GLU A 562 -36.87 28.56 -0.79
CA GLU A 562 -36.86 27.62 0.33
C GLU A 562 -36.62 26.16 -0.09
N ASN A 563 -37.22 25.72 -1.20
CA ASN A 563 -37.09 24.34 -1.69
C ASN A 563 -35.97 24.14 -2.71
N THR A 564 -35.10 25.12 -2.90
CA THR A 564 -34.01 25.06 -3.90
C THR A 564 -32.74 24.44 -3.33
N LEU A 565 -31.95 23.79 -4.19
CA LEU A 565 -30.63 23.29 -3.84
C LEU A 565 -29.71 24.40 -3.33
N GLY A 566 -29.81 25.61 -3.92
CA GLY A 566 -29.03 26.77 -3.47
C GLY A 566 -29.31 27.13 -2.01
N HIS A 567 -30.57 27.11 -1.59
CA HIS A 567 -30.94 27.35 -0.19
C HIS A 567 -30.41 26.26 0.74
N THR A 568 -30.54 24.98 0.36
CA THR A 568 -29.97 23.87 1.13
C THR A 568 -28.46 24.04 1.32
N LEU A 569 -27.72 24.34 0.25
CA LEU A 569 -26.27 24.51 0.30
C LEU A 569 -25.87 25.72 1.15
N LEU A 570 -26.43 26.89 0.89
CA LEU A 570 -26.06 28.10 1.64
C LEU A 570 -26.49 28.05 3.11
N SER A 571 -27.57 27.35 3.45
CA SER A 571 -27.96 27.15 4.86
C SER A 571 -26.97 26.27 5.63
N ILE A 572 -26.22 25.42 4.92
CA ILE A 572 -25.15 24.59 5.49
C ILE A 572 -23.84 25.40 5.58
N PHE A 573 -23.48 26.11 4.51
CA PHE A 573 -22.15 26.73 4.37
C PHE A 573 -22.07 28.19 4.83
N SER A 574 -23.19 28.91 4.97
CA SER A 574 -23.22 30.29 5.48
C SER A 574 -24.25 30.43 6.60
N SER A 575 -23.78 30.52 7.85
CA SER A 575 -24.66 30.77 8.99
C SER A 575 -25.36 32.13 8.89
N SER A 576 -24.71 33.11 8.26
CA SER A 576 -25.26 34.44 8.00
C SER A 576 -26.47 34.36 7.07
N TYR A 577 -26.36 33.56 5.99
CA TYR A 577 -27.47 33.32 5.08
C TYR A 577 -28.61 32.60 5.80
N ARG A 578 -28.32 31.52 6.53
CA ARG A 578 -29.34 30.78 7.30
C ARG A 578 -30.09 31.70 8.27
N THR A 579 -29.34 32.49 9.04
CA THR A 579 -29.91 33.43 10.02
C THR A 579 -30.78 34.48 9.33
N LEU A 580 -30.33 35.05 8.21
CA LEU A 580 -31.12 36.01 7.43
C LEU A 580 -32.38 35.36 6.87
N PHE A 581 -32.28 34.17 6.28
CA PHE A 581 -33.42 33.47 5.69
C PHE A 581 -34.47 33.10 6.74
N ASP A 582 -34.05 32.53 7.88
CA ASP A 582 -34.93 32.17 9.00
C ASP A 582 -35.61 33.41 9.60
N ALA A 583 -34.88 34.53 9.71
CA ALA A 583 -35.43 35.79 10.21
C ALA A 583 -36.46 36.39 9.23
N LEU A 584 -36.22 36.32 7.91
CA LEU A 584 -37.19 36.74 6.90
C LEU A 584 -38.45 35.85 6.95
N LYS A 585 -38.28 34.54 7.05
CA LYS A 585 -39.38 33.57 7.14
C LYS A 585 -40.22 33.79 8.40
N SER A 586 -39.59 33.91 9.57
CA SER A 586 -40.28 34.21 10.82
C SER A 586 -41.04 35.54 10.76
N THR A 587 -40.49 36.53 10.05
CA THR A 587 -41.18 37.82 9.86
C THR A 587 -42.47 37.68 9.04
N LEU A 588 -42.55 36.71 8.11
CA LEU A 588 -43.77 36.48 7.33
C LEU A 588 -44.94 35.94 8.15
N GLU A 589 -44.68 35.35 9.33
CA GLU A 589 -45.69 34.79 10.24
C GLU A 589 -46.42 35.84 11.09
N GLU A 590 -45.94 37.08 11.11
CA GLU A 590 -46.56 38.17 11.87
C GLU A 590 -47.97 38.50 11.37
N LYS A 591 -48.85 39.03 12.23
CA LYS A 591 -50.24 39.33 11.82
C LYS A 591 -50.42 40.74 11.24
N SER A 592 -49.59 41.69 11.67
CA SER A 592 -49.71 43.10 11.25
C SER A 592 -48.74 43.43 10.11
N PRO A 593 -49.22 43.98 8.97
CA PRO A 593 -48.36 44.43 7.86
C PRO A 593 -47.32 45.48 8.28
N GLU A 594 -47.68 46.36 9.23
CA GLU A 594 -46.79 47.37 9.80
C GLU A 594 -45.60 46.73 10.54
N ILE A 595 -45.89 45.68 11.32
CA ILE A 595 -44.88 44.93 12.08
C ILE A 595 -44.02 44.08 11.13
N LYS A 596 -44.63 43.44 10.12
CA LYS A 596 -43.90 42.73 9.04
C LYS A 596 -42.89 43.62 8.36
N PHE A 597 -43.35 44.77 7.86
CA PHE A 597 -42.52 45.72 7.14
C PHE A 597 -41.34 46.23 7.98
N ASN A 598 -41.58 46.63 9.22
CA ASN A 598 -40.53 47.14 10.11
C ASN A 598 -39.50 46.06 10.48
N LYS A 599 -39.94 44.82 10.72
CA LYS A 599 -39.03 43.69 10.97
C LYS A 599 -38.24 43.31 9.72
N MET A 600 -38.85 43.28 8.53
CA MET A 600 -38.15 43.02 7.27
C MET A 600 -37.08 44.06 6.98
N LYS A 601 -37.38 45.35 7.17
CA LYS A 601 -36.38 46.43 7.06
C LYS A 601 -35.21 46.22 8.01
N ALA A 602 -35.48 45.84 9.26
CA ALA A 602 -34.43 45.57 10.23
C ALA A 602 -33.55 44.38 9.84
N VAL A 603 -34.15 43.30 9.34
CA VAL A 603 -33.43 42.10 8.88
C VAL A 603 -32.58 42.39 7.63
N LEU A 604 -33.12 43.18 6.69
CA LEU A 604 -32.44 43.57 5.45
C LEU A 604 -31.47 44.75 5.63
N GLY A 605 -31.39 45.35 6.82
CA GLY A 605 -30.52 46.50 7.09
C GLY A 605 -30.96 47.82 6.43
N ILE A 606 -32.25 47.96 6.11
CA ILE A 606 -32.81 49.16 5.46
C ILE A 606 -33.09 50.23 6.52
N THR A 607 -32.19 51.21 6.65
CA THR A 607 -32.33 52.34 7.60
C THR A 607 -33.05 53.55 7.00
N ASP A 608 -33.91 54.22 7.78
CA ASP A 608 -34.70 55.41 7.40
C ASP A 608 -33.93 56.74 7.31
N LYS A 609 -32.60 56.74 7.40
CA LYS A 609 -31.82 58.00 7.34
C LYS A 609 -31.39 58.32 5.90
N PRO A 610 -31.73 59.50 5.35
CA PRO A 610 -31.16 59.99 4.10
C PRO A 610 -29.73 60.51 4.33
N SER A 611 -28.81 59.64 4.75
CA SER A 611 -27.41 60.00 4.95
C SER A 611 -26.48 58.95 4.35
N GLN A 612 -26.43 58.84 3.02
CA GLN A 612 -25.32 58.09 2.39
C GLN A 612 -25.04 58.40 0.91
N LYS A 613 -25.67 59.42 0.32
CA LYS A 613 -25.27 59.88 -1.03
C LYS A 613 -23.85 60.45 -1.07
N LYS A 614 -23.32 60.98 0.05
CA LYS A 614 -21.93 61.49 0.16
C LYS A 614 -20.89 60.39 0.39
N GLU A 615 -21.26 59.30 1.06
CA GLU A 615 -20.32 58.24 1.44
C GLU A 615 -20.19 57.19 0.33
N ILE A 616 -21.29 56.82 -0.33
CA ILE A 616 -21.29 55.94 -1.51
C ILE A 616 -20.61 56.62 -2.70
N ALA A 617 -20.82 57.94 -2.91
CA ALA A 617 -20.07 58.68 -3.92
C ALA A 617 -18.55 58.73 -3.61
N GLY A 618 -18.17 58.78 -2.34
CA GLY A 618 -16.77 58.70 -1.91
C GLY A 618 -16.16 57.30 -2.10
N GLN A 619 -16.94 56.25 -1.89
CA GLN A 619 -16.52 54.85 -2.09
C GLN A 619 -16.44 54.48 -3.58
N PHE A 620 -17.40 54.90 -4.41
CA PHE A 620 -17.33 54.74 -5.87
C PHE A 620 -16.19 55.56 -6.49
N LYS A 621 -15.90 56.76 -5.96
CA LYS A 621 -14.73 57.55 -6.40
C LYS A 621 -13.42 56.82 -6.10
N LYS A 622 -13.28 56.25 -4.89
CA LYS A 622 -12.10 55.43 -4.51
C LYS A 622 -11.98 54.13 -5.31
N LEU A 623 -13.09 53.49 -5.64
CA LEU A 623 -13.12 52.29 -6.51
C LEU A 623 -12.74 52.63 -7.96
N LYS A 624 -13.19 53.78 -8.46
CA LYS A 624 -12.82 54.28 -9.79
C LYS A 624 -11.34 54.67 -9.86
N GLU A 625 -10.82 55.38 -8.86
CA GLU A 625 -9.40 55.74 -8.77
C GLU A 625 -8.50 54.48 -8.69
N LYS A 626 -8.86 53.47 -7.89
CA LYS A 626 -8.14 52.17 -7.85
C LYS A 626 -8.23 51.38 -9.16
N ALA A 627 -9.36 51.41 -9.85
CA ALA A 627 -9.53 50.74 -11.14
C ALA A 627 -8.67 51.41 -12.24
N GLU A 628 -8.58 52.75 -12.23
CA GLU A 628 -7.73 53.52 -13.15
C GLU A 628 -6.23 53.32 -12.86
N GLU A 629 -5.82 53.19 -11.59
CA GLU A 629 -4.46 52.82 -11.17
C GLU A 629 -4.07 51.41 -11.66
N THR A 630 -4.98 50.43 -11.50
CA THR A 630 -4.76 49.04 -11.92
C THR A 630 -4.75 48.86 -13.45
N LEU A 631 -5.44 49.74 -14.19
CA LEU A 631 -5.41 49.79 -15.66
C LEU A 631 -4.16 50.49 -16.21
N SER A 632 -3.62 51.46 -15.47
CA SER A 632 -2.38 52.17 -15.84
C SER A 632 -1.13 51.29 -15.71
N ASP A 633 -1.12 50.34 -14.77
CA ASP A 633 -0.05 49.34 -14.60
C ASP A 633 -0.02 48.22 -15.66
N LYS A 634 -0.98 48.20 -16.60
CA LYS A 634 -1.09 47.17 -17.64
C LYS A 634 -0.88 47.65 -19.08
N ILE A 635 -0.34 48.85 -19.29
CA ILE A 635 0.12 49.28 -20.62
C ILE A 635 1.66 49.32 -20.61
N PRO A 636 2.36 48.38 -21.31
CA PRO A 636 3.77 48.57 -21.58
C PRO A 636 3.90 49.76 -22.53
N VAL A 637 4.51 50.83 -22.05
CA VAL A 637 5.01 51.90 -22.91
C VAL A 637 6.14 51.30 -23.76
N TYR A 638 5.84 50.94 -25.01
CA TYR A 638 6.88 50.80 -26.03
C TYR A 638 7.42 52.20 -26.32
N GLY A 639 8.51 52.56 -25.64
CA GLY A 639 9.29 53.75 -25.94
C GLY A 639 10.06 53.54 -27.24
N ASN A 640 9.86 54.48 -28.18
CA ASN A 640 10.70 54.70 -29.35
C ASN A 640 12.17 54.82 -28.94
N ASN A 641 13.04 53.99 -29.52
CA ASN A 641 14.46 54.32 -29.59
C ASN A 641 14.67 55.22 -30.81
N SER A 642 15.21 56.41 -30.52
CA SER A 642 15.97 57.22 -31.46
C SER A 642 17.30 56.56 -31.81
#